data_AF-A0A0G4L7N9-F1
#
_entry.id   AF-A0A0G4L7N9-F1
#
_cell.length_a   1.000
_cell.length_b   1.000
_cell.length_c   1.000
_cell.angle_alpha   90.00
_cell.angle_beta   90.00
_cell.angle_gamma   90.00
#
_symmetry.space_group_name_H-M   'P 1'
#
loop_
_entity.id
_entity.type
_entity.pdbx_description
1 polymer ?
#
loop_
_entity_poly.entity_id
_entity_poly.type
_entity_poly.pdbx_seq_one_letter_code
_entity_poly.pdbx_strand_id
1 'polypeptide(L)'
;FGQLMLALGDSKVQLLIENTGDRSQDFLTRLRGLLHAEGYPISDDRIFVPALEFWSTFVETLVDCMCSDDHQAQPWVSAASSHVVEVVSGIWRKVIFPPAQDFAEWDSSDRIAFGDARKDVADLLQSSFTIIGSRLVSSFADLVLSSLASGHWLELEAAAYCLGALADCVAGDTCDESLHTVFSSPLFHTLQQTDSRLPPRTRQTCILLLERYAEFFERETASLPAALTLLFSVLPDAALAGLAAKSIQRLCSSSQQSLASESGAFLDQYSMLSTRQQIDCLASERVLGAIASVVYAIPDDQERLRYLDTLLSFVRQDVSDSLRATSSLGIEHSHRCLVEHDVSNVAEHLALKSLRCLVSIGKGFKAPVEAPIDIETERLQALAYAGHRELLLETQSGIITMIQRLQQSFPDNGEVVETICTIFRTGFSESEAGPFVFPPDIVANFLLQQGPPTPRLGLFVSAACSFISSLGKSPGGGLDLIRSNLFSWVTRLLQQLPEPDSDTELAQSAIEFVTRLTTKCPAVFLDPGLSGSAEFFYLFALRVLDGREPLPKAAAADFWRAAETATAQLGPLLARSLIKNIGGGGARSELDKLSEPLKKMISQHSKSRSWLGDALRDEHCVGYQVTQQDREAFLKKVI
;
A
#
# COMPACT_ATOMS: atom_id res chain seq x y z
N PHE A 1 26.87 2.42 -35.94
CA PHE A 1 27.43 1.05 -35.96
C PHE A 1 26.94 0.22 -34.78
N GLY A 2 27.10 0.67 -33.52
CA GLY A 2 26.57 -0.06 -32.34
C GLY A 2 25.08 -0.43 -32.42
N GLN A 3 24.22 0.51 -32.80
CA GLN A 3 22.77 0.26 -33.02
C GLN A 3 22.48 -0.87 -34.04
N LEU A 4 23.30 -0.98 -35.09
CA LEU A 4 23.15 -2.06 -36.08
C LEU A 4 23.58 -3.41 -35.50
N MET A 5 24.60 -3.42 -34.64
CA MET A 5 25.03 -4.64 -33.94
C MET A 5 23.95 -5.11 -32.97
N LEU A 6 23.33 -4.20 -32.22
CA LEU A 6 22.25 -4.51 -31.29
C LEU A 6 21.05 -5.11 -32.02
N ALA A 7 20.56 -4.44 -33.07
CA ALA A 7 19.45 -4.96 -33.87
C ALA A 7 19.73 -6.36 -34.47
N LEU A 8 20.97 -6.61 -34.90
CA LEU A 8 21.38 -7.95 -35.35
C LEU A 8 21.38 -8.95 -34.19
N GLY A 9 21.91 -8.54 -33.03
CA GLY A 9 21.91 -9.30 -31.79
C GLY A 9 20.51 -9.72 -31.36
N ASP A 10 19.58 -8.76 -31.23
CA ASP A 10 18.18 -9.00 -30.84
C ASP A 10 17.51 -10.02 -31.77
N SER A 11 17.70 -9.86 -33.09
CA SER A 11 17.11 -10.76 -34.09
C SER A 11 17.66 -12.20 -34.05
N LYS A 12 18.78 -12.43 -33.33
CA LYS A 12 19.53 -13.69 -33.27
C LYS A 12 19.88 -14.10 -31.84
N VAL A 13 19.24 -13.55 -30.81
CA VAL A 13 19.63 -13.70 -29.41
C VAL A 13 19.76 -15.17 -28.98
N GLN A 14 18.75 -15.99 -29.28
CA GLN A 14 18.77 -17.43 -28.97
C GLN A 14 19.93 -18.17 -29.67
N LEU A 15 20.18 -17.86 -30.95
CA LEU A 15 21.29 -18.46 -31.70
C LEU A 15 22.66 -18.04 -31.15
N LEU A 16 22.78 -16.83 -30.62
CA LEU A 16 24.00 -16.34 -30.00
C LEU A 16 24.26 -17.01 -28.64
N ILE A 17 23.21 -17.31 -27.89
CA ILE A 17 23.29 -18.04 -26.61
C ILE A 17 23.80 -19.47 -26.83
N GLU A 18 23.22 -20.20 -27.79
CA GLU A 18 23.53 -21.62 -28.02
C GLU A 18 24.86 -21.84 -28.75
N ASN A 19 25.41 -20.82 -29.43
CA ASN A 19 26.57 -20.95 -30.29
C ASN A 19 27.91 -20.58 -29.61
N THR A 20 28.73 -21.61 -29.37
CA THR A 20 30.06 -21.49 -28.74
C THR A 20 31.21 -21.21 -29.70
N GLY A 21 30.95 -21.00 -31.00
CA GLY A 21 32.00 -20.70 -31.97
C GLY A 21 32.65 -19.33 -31.78
N ASP A 22 33.96 -19.22 -32.04
CA ASP A 22 34.79 -18.02 -31.83
C ASP A 22 34.15 -16.72 -32.37
N ARG A 23 33.53 -16.77 -33.55
CA ARG A 23 32.88 -15.60 -34.17
C ARG A 23 31.71 -15.07 -33.34
N SER A 24 30.91 -15.95 -32.75
CA SER A 24 29.75 -15.56 -31.93
C SER A 24 30.22 -15.01 -30.58
N GLN A 25 31.26 -15.64 -30.00
CA GLN A 25 31.89 -15.18 -28.77
C GLN A 25 32.58 -13.81 -28.93
N ASP A 26 33.27 -13.60 -30.05
CA ASP A 26 33.85 -12.29 -30.42
C ASP A 26 32.75 -11.23 -30.62
N PHE A 27 31.61 -11.60 -31.20
CA PHE A 27 30.49 -10.69 -31.41
C PHE A 27 29.84 -10.28 -30.07
N LEU A 28 29.57 -11.24 -29.17
CA LEU A 28 29.07 -10.98 -27.81
C LEU A 28 30.06 -10.13 -27.01
N THR A 29 31.36 -10.40 -27.13
CA THR A 29 32.42 -9.59 -26.51
C THR A 29 32.36 -8.12 -26.98
N ARG A 30 32.11 -7.88 -28.28
CA ARG A 30 31.96 -6.52 -28.81
C ARG A 30 30.66 -5.86 -28.36
N LEU A 31 29.56 -6.61 -28.25
CA LEU A 31 28.29 -6.12 -27.69
C LEU A 31 28.44 -5.72 -26.22
N ARG A 32 29.17 -6.52 -25.42
CA ARG A 32 29.54 -6.17 -24.05
C ARG A 32 30.40 -4.89 -24.01
N GLY A 33 31.27 -4.71 -25.00
CA GLY A 33 32.07 -3.49 -25.16
C GLY A 33 31.21 -2.22 -25.29
N LEU A 34 29.99 -2.32 -25.83
CA LEU A 34 29.08 -1.16 -25.96
C LEU A 34 28.62 -0.62 -24.59
N LEU A 35 28.50 -1.49 -23.57
CA LEU A 35 28.16 -1.07 -22.21
C LEU A 35 29.27 -0.24 -21.54
N HIS A 36 30.48 -0.26 -22.09
CA HIS A 36 31.67 0.39 -21.56
C HIS A 36 32.07 1.63 -22.37
N ALA A 37 31.19 2.15 -23.23
CA ALA A 37 31.45 3.40 -23.93
C ALA A 37 31.78 4.53 -22.91
N GLU A 38 32.55 5.54 -23.31
CA GLU A 38 32.92 6.62 -22.40
C GLU A 38 31.75 7.59 -22.17
N GLY A 39 31.72 8.21 -20.99
CA GLY A 39 30.71 9.21 -20.63
C GLY A 39 29.54 8.67 -19.81
N TYR A 40 28.70 9.59 -19.35
CA TYR A 40 27.53 9.27 -18.54
C TYR A 40 26.40 8.70 -19.39
N PRO A 41 25.63 7.72 -18.88
CA PRO A 41 24.46 7.20 -19.59
C PRO A 41 23.54 8.32 -20.06
N ILE A 42 22.99 8.17 -21.27
CA ILE A 42 21.95 9.01 -21.88
C ILE A 42 22.43 10.36 -22.41
N SER A 43 23.25 11.07 -21.65
CA SER A 43 23.79 12.36 -22.10
C SER A 43 24.91 12.15 -23.13
N ASP A 44 26.06 11.62 -22.68
CA ASP A 44 27.24 11.37 -23.50
C ASP A 44 27.17 9.97 -24.15
N ASP A 45 26.75 8.98 -23.36
CA ASP A 45 26.66 7.59 -23.77
C ASP A 45 25.21 7.20 -24.10
N ARG A 46 24.84 7.49 -25.35
CA ARG A 46 23.51 7.15 -25.89
C ARG A 46 23.36 5.70 -26.31
N ILE A 47 24.44 4.91 -26.34
CA ILE A 47 24.38 3.50 -26.74
C ILE A 47 24.15 2.59 -25.52
N PHE A 48 24.40 3.09 -24.31
CA PHE A 48 24.23 2.35 -23.06
C PHE A 48 22.86 1.70 -22.90
N VAL A 49 21.77 2.49 -22.94
CA VAL A 49 20.41 1.97 -22.68
C VAL A 49 20.00 0.90 -23.70
N PRO A 50 20.17 1.11 -25.02
CA PRO A 50 19.90 0.05 -26.00
C PRO A 50 20.79 -1.19 -25.83
N ALA A 51 22.05 -1.01 -25.39
CA ALA A 51 22.92 -2.14 -25.11
C ALA A 51 22.47 -2.92 -23.86
N LEU A 52 21.99 -2.21 -22.84
CA LEU A 52 21.45 -2.79 -21.62
C LEU A 52 20.17 -3.60 -21.91
N GLU A 53 19.25 -3.07 -22.71
CA GLU A 53 18.03 -3.76 -23.16
C GLU A 53 18.34 -5.10 -23.87
N PHE A 54 19.36 -5.11 -24.75
CA PHE A 54 19.84 -6.34 -25.37
C PHE A 54 20.30 -7.37 -24.32
N TRP A 55 21.09 -6.94 -23.33
CA TRP A 55 21.59 -7.85 -22.30
C TRP A 55 20.51 -8.34 -21.33
N SER A 56 19.49 -7.51 -21.04
CA SER A 56 18.30 -7.96 -20.31
C SER A 56 17.56 -9.05 -21.08
N THR A 57 17.32 -8.83 -22.38
CA THR A 57 16.72 -9.83 -23.27
C THR A 57 17.56 -11.11 -23.35
N PHE A 58 18.89 -10.97 -23.41
CA PHE A 58 19.83 -12.10 -23.42
C PHE A 58 19.73 -12.94 -22.15
N VAL A 59 19.69 -12.29 -20.98
CA VAL A 59 19.56 -12.97 -19.68
C VAL A 59 18.22 -13.67 -19.57
N GLU A 60 17.11 -13.01 -19.89
CA GLU A 60 15.77 -13.61 -19.86
C GLU A 60 15.70 -14.84 -20.79
N THR A 61 16.19 -14.71 -22.02
CA THR A 61 16.21 -15.83 -22.98
C THR A 61 17.09 -16.99 -22.47
N LEU A 62 18.24 -16.69 -21.86
CA LEU A 62 19.11 -17.72 -21.29
C LEU A 62 18.43 -18.46 -20.14
N VAL A 63 17.73 -17.75 -19.25
CA VAL A 63 16.96 -18.34 -18.15
C VAL A 63 15.87 -19.27 -18.69
N ASP A 64 15.10 -18.81 -19.70
CA ASP A 64 14.07 -19.62 -20.35
C ASP A 64 14.66 -20.90 -20.96
N CYS A 65 15.81 -20.80 -21.64
CA CYS A 65 16.51 -21.96 -22.19
C CYS A 65 17.00 -22.92 -21.09
N MET A 66 17.52 -22.42 -19.96
CA MET A 66 17.98 -23.23 -18.83
C MET A 66 16.84 -23.94 -18.10
N CYS A 67 15.64 -23.36 -18.07
CA CYS A 67 14.46 -23.96 -17.45
C CYS A 67 13.86 -25.12 -18.26
N SER A 68 14.26 -25.30 -19.52
CA SER A 68 13.84 -26.46 -20.32
C SER A 68 14.71 -27.70 -19.99
N ASP A 69 14.06 -28.81 -19.60
CA ASP A 69 14.69 -30.02 -19.02
C ASP A 69 15.79 -30.67 -19.90
N ASP A 70 15.85 -30.37 -21.19
CA ASP A 70 16.81 -30.97 -22.16
C ASP A 70 18.18 -30.27 -22.22
N HIS A 71 18.37 -29.13 -21.54
CA HIS A 71 19.45 -28.19 -21.89
C HIS A 71 20.44 -27.81 -20.77
N GLN A 72 20.18 -28.17 -19.50
CA GLN A 72 20.98 -27.70 -18.34
C GLN A 72 22.46 -28.14 -18.30
N ALA A 73 22.83 -29.20 -19.03
CA ALA A 73 24.19 -29.76 -19.01
C ALA A 73 25.03 -29.42 -20.27
N GLN A 74 24.57 -28.51 -21.11
CA GLN A 74 25.23 -28.22 -22.38
C GLN A 74 26.39 -27.22 -22.23
N PRO A 75 27.49 -27.38 -22.99
CA PRO A 75 28.67 -26.52 -22.87
C PRO A 75 28.40 -25.05 -23.20
N TRP A 76 27.34 -24.75 -23.97
CA TRP A 76 26.94 -23.37 -24.27
C TRP A 76 26.39 -22.64 -23.04
N VAL A 77 25.78 -23.34 -22.08
CA VAL A 77 25.26 -22.72 -20.84
C VAL A 77 26.39 -22.06 -20.07
N SER A 78 27.51 -22.78 -19.88
CA SER A 78 28.67 -22.22 -19.19
C SER A 78 29.28 -21.02 -19.92
N ALA A 79 29.32 -21.04 -21.25
CA ALA A 79 29.85 -19.94 -22.05
C ALA A 79 28.93 -18.71 -21.99
N ALA A 80 27.62 -18.89 -22.14
CA ALA A 80 26.62 -17.82 -22.07
C ALA A 80 26.57 -17.21 -20.66
N SER A 81 26.57 -18.03 -19.60
CA SER A 81 26.63 -17.56 -18.20
C SER A 81 27.91 -16.79 -17.91
N SER A 82 29.04 -17.14 -18.52
CA SER A 82 30.28 -16.38 -18.39
C SER A 82 30.13 -14.95 -18.91
N HIS A 83 29.45 -14.74 -20.04
CA HIS A 83 29.17 -13.39 -20.54
C HIS A 83 28.30 -12.59 -19.58
N VAL A 84 27.28 -13.22 -18.98
CA VAL A 84 26.42 -12.57 -17.97
C VAL A 84 27.26 -12.13 -16.76
N VAL A 85 28.12 -13.01 -16.23
CA VAL A 85 29.04 -12.70 -15.12
C VAL A 85 29.94 -11.50 -15.48
N GLU A 86 30.50 -11.48 -16.68
CA GLU A 86 31.38 -10.39 -17.12
C GLU A 86 30.61 -9.08 -17.30
N VAL A 87 29.39 -9.11 -17.83
CA VAL A 87 28.51 -7.93 -17.95
C VAL A 87 28.23 -7.34 -16.58
N VAL A 88 27.75 -8.13 -15.62
CA VAL A 88 27.39 -7.61 -14.28
C VAL A 88 28.60 -7.12 -13.49
N SER A 89 29.79 -7.70 -13.73
CA SER A 89 31.03 -7.29 -13.04
C SER A 89 31.45 -5.84 -13.33
N GLY A 90 31.04 -5.29 -14.48
CA GLY A 90 31.42 -3.95 -14.93
C GLY A 90 30.26 -2.94 -14.97
N ILE A 91 29.02 -3.42 -15.13
CA ILE A 91 27.85 -2.56 -15.38
C ILE A 91 27.57 -1.57 -14.25
N TRP A 92 27.88 -1.93 -13.01
CA TRP A 92 27.63 -1.08 -11.84
C TRP A 92 28.40 0.25 -11.90
N ARG A 93 29.52 0.30 -12.64
CA ARG A 93 30.28 1.55 -12.81
C ARG A 93 29.48 2.62 -13.55
N LYS A 94 28.50 2.20 -14.37
CA LYS A 94 27.63 3.10 -15.12
C LYS A 94 26.49 3.69 -14.29
N VAL A 95 26.24 3.13 -13.10
CA VAL A 95 25.25 3.68 -12.15
C VAL A 95 25.88 4.53 -11.05
N ILE A 96 27.20 4.71 -11.07
CA ILE A 96 27.91 5.66 -10.21
C ILE A 96 27.44 7.07 -10.58
N PHE A 97 27.01 7.83 -9.58
CA PHE A 97 26.65 9.22 -9.82
C PHE A 97 27.85 10.05 -10.27
N PRO A 98 27.67 10.98 -11.21
CA PRO A 98 28.62 12.06 -11.44
C PRO A 98 28.95 12.82 -10.14
N PRO A 99 30.13 13.47 -10.07
CA PRO A 99 30.41 14.48 -9.06
C PRO A 99 29.28 15.52 -8.97
N ALA A 100 29.05 16.06 -7.77
CA ALA A 100 27.90 16.93 -7.49
C ALA A 100 27.85 18.19 -8.38
N GLN A 101 28.99 18.66 -8.88
CA GLN A 101 29.08 19.81 -9.78
C GLN A 101 28.50 19.46 -11.15
N ASP A 102 29.00 18.40 -11.78
CA ASP A 102 28.50 17.87 -13.07
C ASP A 102 27.01 17.52 -13.00
N PHE A 103 26.58 16.84 -11.92
CA PHE A 103 25.17 16.46 -11.75
C PHE A 103 24.24 17.68 -11.61
N ALA A 104 24.74 18.80 -11.07
CA ALA A 104 23.94 20.01 -10.91
C ALA A 104 23.70 20.72 -12.24
N GLU A 105 24.59 20.54 -13.22
CA GLU A 105 24.46 21.11 -14.57
C GLU A 105 23.43 20.35 -15.43
N TRP A 106 23.13 19.09 -15.09
CA TRP A 106 22.13 18.31 -15.81
C TRP A 106 20.73 18.89 -15.68
N ASP A 107 19.98 18.84 -16.77
CA ASP A 107 18.58 19.24 -16.79
C ASP A 107 17.66 18.18 -16.13
N SER A 108 16.37 18.48 -16.01
CA SER A 108 15.42 17.55 -15.41
C SER A 108 15.23 16.25 -16.21
N SER A 109 15.36 16.32 -17.54
CA SER A 109 15.20 15.17 -18.43
C SER A 109 16.34 14.19 -18.22
N ASP A 110 17.59 14.67 -18.23
CA ASP A 110 18.79 13.86 -18.05
C ASP A 110 18.82 13.19 -16.67
N ARG A 111 18.40 13.90 -15.62
CA ARG A 111 18.31 13.34 -14.26
C ARG A 111 17.27 12.22 -14.16
N ILE A 112 16.10 12.40 -14.77
CA ILE A 112 15.04 11.37 -14.79
C ILE A 112 15.53 10.16 -15.57
N ALA A 113 16.05 10.39 -16.77
CA ALA A 113 16.51 9.33 -17.63
C ALA A 113 17.66 8.53 -16.97
N PHE A 114 18.64 9.19 -16.33
CA PHE A 114 19.69 8.49 -15.59
C PHE A 114 19.11 7.65 -14.46
N GLY A 115 18.10 8.17 -13.75
CA GLY A 115 17.34 7.40 -12.77
C GLY A 115 16.71 6.13 -13.35
N ASP A 116 16.15 6.21 -14.56
CA ASP A 116 15.56 5.06 -15.25
C ASP A 116 16.64 4.07 -15.71
N ALA A 117 17.75 4.53 -16.28
CA ALA A 117 18.88 3.66 -16.62
C ALA A 117 19.46 2.92 -15.39
N ARG A 118 19.47 3.55 -14.20
CA ARG A 118 19.85 2.86 -12.95
C ARG A 118 18.85 1.78 -12.55
N LYS A 119 17.56 1.94 -12.83
CA LYS A 119 16.54 0.91 -12.58
C LYS A 119 16.72 -0.24 -13.55
N ASP A 120 16.93 0.04 -14.84
CA ASP A 120 17.18 -1.00 -15.85
C ASP A 120 18.41 -1.85 -15.49
N VAL A 121 19.46 -1.24 -14.91
CA VAL A 121 20.62 -1.99 -14.39
C VAL A 121 20.24 -2.83 -13.18
N ALA A 122 19.42 -2.31 -12.26
CA ALA A 122 18.93 -3.07 -11.11
C ALA A 122 18.11 -4.29 -11.56
N ASP A 123 17.22 -4.12 -12.54
CA ASP A 123 16.39 -5.19 -13.10
C ASP A 123 17.27 -6.25 -13.79
N LEU A 124 18.29 -5.84 -14.56
CA LEU A 124 19.27 -6.76 -15.13
C LEU A 124 20.01 -7.57 -14.05
N LEU A 125 20.39 -6.93 -12.93
CA LEU A 125 21.05 -7.62 -11.81
C LEU A 125 20.13 -8.65 -11.15
N GLN A 126 18.85 -8.32 -10.98
CA GLN A 126 17.85 -9.24 -10.44
C GLN A 126 17.65 -10.45 -11.35
N SER A 127 17.47 -10.22 -12.66
CA SER A 127 17.36 -11.32 -13.64
C SER A 127 18.63 -12.17 -13.66
N SER A 128 19.80 -11.54 -13.58
CA SER A 128 21.10 -12.23 -13.55
C SER A 128 21.34 -13.05 -12.27
N PHE A 129 20.66 -12.72 -11.16
CA PHE A 129 20.77 -13.48 -9.92
C PHE A 129 20.32 -14.94 -10.09
N THR A 130 19.34 -15.20 -10.98
CA THR A 130 18.88 -16.57 -11.28
C THR A 130 19.99 -17.46 -11.86
N ILE A 131 20.99 -16.87 -12.52
CA ILE A 131 22.13 -17.56 -13.14
C ILE A 131 23.32 -17.60 -12.19
N ILE A 132 23.62 -16.48 -11.52
CA ILE A 132 24.86 -16.31 -10.73
C ILE A 132 24.68 -16.76 -9.27
N GLY A 133 23.47 -16.59 -8.73
CA GLY A 133 23.11 -16.90 -7.35
C GLY A 133 23.79 -15.99 -6.32
N SER A 134 23.97 -16.53 -5.11
CA SER A 134 24.52 -15.82 -3.94
C SER A 134 25.89 -15.17 -4.16
N ARG A 135 26.70 -15.70 -5.10
CA ARG A 135 28.00 -15.09 -5.46
C ARG A 135 27.87 -13.65 -5.95
N LEU A 136 26.74 -13.29 -6.56
CA LEU A 136 26.48 -11.92 -6.99
C LEU A 136 26.37 -10.98 -5.78
N VAL A 137 25.67 -11.42 -4.74
CA VAL A 137 25.53 -10.68 -3.47
C VAL A 137 26.88 -10.57 -2.77
N SER A 138 27.65 -11.67 -2.69
CA SER A 138 29.02 -11.64 -2.13
C SER A 138 29.92 -10.64 -2.87
N SER A 139 29.85 -10.60 -4.20
CA SER A 139 30.65 -9.69 -5.02
C SER A 139 30.33 -8.22 -4.73
N PHE A 140 29.04 -7.87 -4.59
CA PHE A 140 28.65 -6.50 -4.24
C PHE A 140 28.92 -6.17 -2.76
N ALA A 141 28.83 -7.13 -1.85
CA ALA A 141 29.24 -6.98 -0.46
C ALA A 141 30.74 -6.63 -0.35
N ASP A 142 31.60 -7.34 -1.09
CA ASP A 142 33.04 -7.04 -1.17
C ASP A 142 33.33 -5.65 -1.76
N LEU A 143 32.55 -5.23 -2.77
CA LEU A 143 32.64 -3.89 -3.34
C LEU A 143 32.23 -2.81 -2.33
N VAL A 144 31.19 -3.04 -1.53
CA VAL A 144 30.78 -2.14 -0.44
C VAL A 144 31.92 -2.01 0.59
N LEU A 145 32.49 -3.12 1.04
CA LEU A 145 33.55 -3.14 2.05
C LEU A 145 34.84 -2.45 1.55
N SER A 146 35.25 -2.73 0.31
CA SER A 146 36.45 -2.13 -0.29
C SER A 146 36.28 -0.62 -0.56
N SER A 147 35.10 -0.19 -1.03
CA SER A 147 34.77 1.23 -1.23
C SER A 147 34.71 1.99 0.10
N LEU A 148 34.17 1.36 1.15
CA LEU A 148 34.16 1.90 2.51
C LEU A 148 35.58 2.09 3.07
N ALA A 149 36.43 1.07 2.93
CA ALA A 149 37.81 1.12 3.42
C ALA A 149 38.68 2.15 2.69
N SER A 150 38.44 2.36 1.39
CA SER A 150 39.17 3.32 0.56
C SER A 150 38.62 4.75 0.62
N GLY A 151 37.40 4.95 1.16
CA GLY A 151 36.75 6.26 1.22
C GLY A 151 36.22 6.76 -0.13
N HIS A 152 36.03 5.88 -1.11
CA HIS A 152 35.44 6.21 -2.41
C HIS A 152 33.91 6.24 -2.32
N TRP A 153 33.36 7.36 -1.81
CA TRP A 153 31.95 7.43 -1.42
C TRP A 153 30.92 7.27 -2.55
N LEU A 154 31.27 7.65 -3.78
CA LEU A 154 30.38 7.46 -4.95
C LEU A 154 30.33 5.99 -5.37
N GLU A 155 31.46 5.28 -5.29
CA GLU A 155 31.50 3.84 -5.53
C GLU A 155 30.77 3.08 -4.43
N LEU A 156 30.93 3.50 -3.17
CA LEU A 156 30.17 2.95 -2.04
C LEU A 156 28.65 3.09 -2.25
N GLU A 157 28.20 4.25 -2.75
CA GLU A 157 26.78 4.47 -3.05
C GLU A 157 26.29 3.52 -4.15
N ALA A 158 27.03 3.41 -5.26
CA ALA A 158 26.65 2.54 -6.36
C ALA A 158 26.66 1.06 -5.96
N ALA A 159 27.67 0.61 -5.21
CA ALA A 159 27.76 -0.75 -4.70
C ALA A 159 26.62 -1.06 -3.72
N ALA A 160 26.30 -0.14 -2.80
CA ALA A 160 25.18 -0.30 -1.88
C ALA A 160 23.82 -0.27 -2.61
N TYR A 161 23.68 0.54 -3.67
CA TYR A 161 22.48 0.55 -4.52
C TYR A 161 22.29 -0.80 -5.23
N CYS A 162 23.34 -1.32 -5.87
CA CYS A 162 23.31 -2.62 -6.55
C CYS A 162 23.09 -3.78 -5.58
N LEU A 163 23.71 -3.74 -4.39
CA LEU A 163 23.44 -4.72 -3.34
C LEU A 163 21.97 -4.67 -2.90
N GLY A 164 21.45 -3.48 -2.63
CA GLY A 164 20.04 -3.29 -2.24
C GLY A 164 19.04 -3.71 -3.31
N ALA A 165 19.40 -3.63 -4.60
CA ALA A 165 18.56 -4.12 -5.70
C ALA A 165 18.37 -5.64 -5.68
N LEU A 166 19.32 -6.39 -5.11
CA LEU A 166 19.29 -7.85 -5.02
C LEU A 166 18.53 -8.36 -3.80
N ALA A 167 18.08 -7.48 -2.90
CA ALA A 167 17.44 -7.89 -1.64
C ALA A 167 16.22 -8.79 -1.87
N ASP A 168 15.37 -8.44 -2.84
CA ASP A 168 14.14 -9.21 -3.16
C ASP A 168 14.45 -10.58 -3.82
N CYS A 169 15.70 -10.79 -4.27
CA CYS A 169 16.14 -12.06 -4.83
C CYS A 169 16.70 -13.04 -3.78
N VAL A 170 17.10 -12.54 -2.61
CA VAL A 170 17.71 -13.35 -1.56
C VAL A 170 16.62 -14.08 -0.77
N ALA A 171 16.55 -15.40 -0.93
CA ALA A 171 15.68 -16.25 -0.13
C ALA A 171 16.46 -16.98 0.96
N GLY A 172 15.89 -17.01 2.17
CA GLY A 172 16.46 -17.73 3.31
C GLY A 172 17.82 -17.19 3.76
N ASP A 173 18.69 -18.08 4.21
CA ASP A 173 19.99 -17.78 4.84
C ASP A 173 21.18 -17.78 3.85
N THR A 174 20.93 -18.00 2.56
CA THR A 174 21.95 -18.26 1.54
C THR A 174 23.02 -17.17 1.37
N CYS A 175 22.70 -15.93 1.76
CA CYS A 175 23.61 -14.78 1.63
C CYS A 175 24.00 -14.16 2.99
N ASP A 176 23.58 -14.77 4.11
CA ASP A 176 23.68 -14.17 5.44
C ASP A 176 25.14 -13.94 5.86
N GLU A 177 26.08 -14.81 5.47
CA GLU A 177 27.52 -14.62 5.75
C GLU A 177 28.05 -13.32 5.12
N SER A 178 27.76 -13.11 3.83
CA SER A 178 28.20 -11.90 3.13
C SER A 178 27.56 -10.65 3.73
N LEU A 179 26.27 -10.70 4.04
CA LEU A 179 25.55 -9.58 4.66
C LEU A 179 26.06 -9.29 6.08
N HIS A 180 26.35 -10.32 6.88
CA HIS A 180 26.92 -10.19 8.21
C HIS A 180 28.27 -9.45 8.17
N THR A 181 29.14 -9.74 7.20
CA THR A 181 30.41 -9.01 7.07
C THR A 181 30.22 -7.52 6.78
N VAL A 182 29.22 -7.16 5.96
CA VAL A 182 28.88 -5.77 5.65
C VAL A 182 28.34 -5.04 6.87
N PHE A 183 27.37 -5.63 7.57
CA PHE A 183 26.70 -4.98 8.69
C PHE A 183 27.50 -5.01 10.00
N SER A 184 28.47 -5.91 10.12
CA SER A 184 29.45 -5.91 11.22
C SER A 184 30.67 -5.02 10.95
N SER A 185 30.75 -4.40 9.78
CA SER A 185 31.84 -3.49 9.42
C SER A 185 31.71 -2.12 10.11
N PRO A 186 32.72 -1.22 9.99
CA PRO A 186 32.63 0.16 10.46
C PRO A 186 31.58 1.03 9.76
N LEU A 187 30.74 0.45 8.88
CA LEU A 187 29.70 1.16 8.13
C LEU A 187 28.79 1.96 9.06
N PHE A 188 28.25 1.36 10.13
CA PHE A 188 27.32 2.05 11.02
C PHE A 188 27.96 3.25 11.71
N HIS A 189 29.17 3.07 12.24
CA HIS A 189 29.92 4.16 12.86
C HIS A 189 30.21 5.29 11.85
N THR A 190 30.56 4.96 10.62
CA THR A 190 30.80 5.95 9.55
C THR A 190 29.52 6.73 9.21
N LEU A 191 28.36 6.07 9.19
CA LEU A 191 27.06 6.70 8.91
C LEU A 191 26.55 7.58 10.07
N GLN A 192 26.99 7.34 11.31
CA GLN A 192 26.63 8.16 12.48
C GLN A 192 27.37 9.51 12.51
N GLN A 193 28.56 9.58 11.92
CA GLN A 193 29.41 10.78 11.98
C GLN A 193 28.82 11.95 11.18
N THR A 194 28.42 13.02 11.89
CA THR A 194 27.83 14.24 11.32
C THR A 194 28.84 15.09 10.53
N ASP A 195 30.11 15.07 10.92
CA ASP A 195 31.21 15.81 10.29
C ASP A 195 31.92 15.02 9.16
N SER A 196 31.37 13.87 8.77
CA SER A 196 31.99 13.02 7.76
C SER A 196 31.97 13.70 6.38
N ARG A 197 33.02 13.50 5.58
CA ARG A 197 33.06 13.88 4.16
C ARG A 197 32.08 13.06 3.30
N LEU A 198 31.19 12.30 3.93
CA LEU A 198 30.27 11.39 3.28
C LEU A 198 29.18 12.20 2.56
N PRO A 199 29.02 12.05 1.24
CA PRO A 199 27.94 12.70 0.52
C PRO A 199 26.57 12.29 1.07
N PRO A 200 25.60 13.23 1.17
CA PRO A 200 24.25 12.93 1.70
C PRO A 200 23.57 11.75 0.98
N ARG A 201 23.74 11.66 -0.34
CA ARG A 201 23.16 10.58 -1.14
C ARG A 201 23.71 9.20 -0.77
N THR A 202 25.03 9.08 -0.58
CA THR A 202 25.65 7.83 -0.12
C THR A 202 25.06 7.41 1.21
N ARG A 203 24.91 8.37 2.15
CA ARG A 203 24.31 8.12 3.46
C ARG A 203 22.85 7.64 3.34
N GLN A 204 22.06 8.27 2.48
CA GLN A 204 20.68 7.87 2.18
C GLN A 204 20.60 6.43 1.63
N THR A 205 21.42 6.10 0.64
CA THR A 205 21.45 4.76 0.02
C THR A 205 21.85 3.68 1.03
N CYS A 206 22.87 3.92 1.85
CA CYS A 206 23.29 2.97 2.88
C CYS A 206 22.25 2.80 4.01
N ILE A 207 21.50 3.84 4.37
CA ILE A 207 20.38 3.71 5.32
C ILE A 207 19.25 2.87 4.71
N LEU A 208 18.90 3.13 3.44
CA LEU A 208 17.88 2.37 2.73
C LEU A 208 18.25 0.88 2.60
N LEU A 209 19.54 0.57 2.50
CA LEU A 209 20.05 -0.81 2.48
C LEU A 209 19.62 -1.60 3.73
N LEU A 210 19.54 -0.95 4.91
CA LEU A 210 19.09 -1.61 6.15
C LEU A 210 17.63 -2.03 6.07
N GLU A 211 16.78 -1.16 5.51
CA GLU A 211 15.37 -1.47 5.29
C GLU A 211 15.18 -2.64 4.33
N ARG A 212 15.97 -2.69 3.25
CA ARG A 212 15.89 -3.73 2.21
C ARG A 212 16.24 -5.11 2.74
N TYR A 213 17.15 -5.21 3.70
CA TYR A 213 17.57 -6.46 4.31
C TYR A 213 16.93 -6.73 5.68
N ALA A 214 15.70 -6.28 5.91
CA ALA A 214 15.00 -6.51 7.18
C ALA A 214 14.88 -7.99 7.56
N GLU A 215 14.64 -8.87 6.58
CA GLU A 215 14.56 -10.32 6.81
C GLU A 215 15.88 -10.92 7.30
N PHE A 216 17.02 -10.36 6.88
CA PHE A 216 18.33 -10.76 7.41
C PHE A 216 18.44 -10.42 8.90
N PHE A 217 18.01 -9.24 9.33
CA PHE A 217 18.04 -8.83 10.75
C PHE A 217 17.07 -9.61 11.64
N GLU A 218 16.00 -10.18 11.06
CA GLU A 218 15.11 -11.10 11.76
C GLU A 218 15.80 -12.41 12.13
N ARG A 219 16.67 -12.93 11.25
CA ARG A 219 17.47 -14.14 11.49
C ARG A 219 18.71 -13.87 12.32
N GLU A 220 19.48 -12.85 11.95
CA GLU A 220 20.75 -12.46 12.57
C GLU A 220 20.58 -11.23 13.46
N THR A 221 20.07 -11.46 14.67
CA THR A 221 19.69 -10.38 15.60
C THR A 221 20.89 -9.63 16.22
N ALA A 222 22.12 -10.14 16.10
CA ALA A 222 23.30 -9.56 16.72
C ALA A 222 23.62 -8.13 16.24
N SER A 223 23.36 -7.84 14.96
CA SER A 223 23.63 -6.52 14.36
C SER A 223 22.48 -5.53 14.51
N LEU A 224 21.30 -5.99 14.93
CA LEU A 224 20.07 -5.20 14.99
C LEU A 224 20.14 -4.02 15.99
N PRO A 225 20.68 -4.17 17.22
CA PRO A 225 20.80 -3.03 18.14
C PRO A 225 21.68 -1.90 17.59
N ALA A 226 22.77 -2.24 16.89
CA ALA A 226 23.67 -1.27 16.30
C ALA A 226 23.02 -0.52 15.12
N ALA A 227 22.27 -1.25 14.27
CA ALA A 227 21.48 -0.67 13.19
C ALA A 227 20.41 0.30 13.72
N LEU A 228 19.64 -0.10 14.73
CA LEU A 228 18.61 0.76 15.34
C LEU A 228 19.22 1.99 16.03
N THR A 229 20.34 1.82 16.74
CA THR A 229 21.06 2.94 17.37
C THR A 229 21.48 3.97 16.32
N LEU A 230 22.03 3.53 15.18
CA LEU A 230 22.30 4.41 14.03
C LEU A 230 21.02 5.10 13.56
N LEU A 231 19.95 4.36 13.28
CA LEU A 231 18.74 4.93 12.71
C LEU A 231 18.10 5.99 13.61
N PHE A 232 18.01 5.75 14.92
CA PHE A 232 17.51 6.76 15.86
C PHE A 232 18.46 7.97 15.97
N SER A 233 19.78 7.78 15.85
CA SER A 233 20.74 8.89 15.91
C SER A 233 20.63 9.87 14.73
N VAL A 234 20.13 9.40 13.59
CA VAL A 234 20.01 10.21 12.36
C VAL A 234 18.60 10.77 12.14
N LEU A 235 17.61 10.42 12.97
CA LEU A 235 16.27 11.02 12.95
C LEU A 235 16.27 12.56 13.06
N PRO A 236 17.19 13.21 13.81
CA PRO A 236 17.29 14.67 13.82
C PRO A 236 17.77 15.31 12.51
N ASP A 237 18.24 14.55 11.52
CA ASP A 237 18.67 15.08 10.22
C ASP A 237 17.48 15.09 9.23
N ALA A 238 17.06 16.27 8.76
CA ALA A 238 15.88 16.41 7.90
C ALA A 238 15.99 15.62 6.58
N ALA A 239 17.21 15.50 6.04
CA ALA A 239 17.43 14.77 4.79
C ALA A 239 17.34 13.25 4.95
N LEU A 240 17.42 12.75 6.20
CA LEU A 240 17.45 11.33 6.53
C LEU A 240 16.27 10.87 7.39
N ALA A 241 15.59 11.78 8.09
CA ALA A 241 14.54 11.45 9.06
C ALA A 241 13.46 10.55 8.47
N GLY A 242 12.96 10.88 7.28
CA GLY A 242 11.94 10.09 6.59
C GLY A 242 12.42 8.68 6.24
N LEU A 243 13.66 8.52 5.78
CA LEU A 243 14.25 7.22 5.45
C LEU A 243 14.50 6.41 6.72
N ALA A 244 15.12 7.03 7.72
CA ALA A 244 15.43 6.38 8.98
C ALA A 244 14.18 5.90 9.71
N ALA A 245 13.13 6.71 9.76
CA ALA A 245 11.86 6.32 10.36
C ALA A 245 11.18 5.17 9.61
N LYS A 246 11.29 5.13 8.27
CA LYS A 246 10.81 4.02 7.45
C LYS A 246 11.61 2.73 7.71
N SER A 247 12.94 2.83 7.78
CA SER A 247 13.81 1.69 8.12
C SER A 247 13.54 1.16 9.53
N ILE A 248 13.37 2.04 10.54
CA ILE A 248 12.99 1.66 11.91
C ILE A 248 11.66 0.90 11.88
N GLN A 249 10.65 1.43 11.19
CA GLN A 249 9.35 0.77 11.08
C GLN A 249 9.46 -0.63 10.48
N ARG A 250 10.23 -0.79 9.39
CA ARG A 250 10.39 -2.10 8.73
C ARG A 250 11.14 -3.09 9.62
N LEU A 251 12.28 -2.69 10.19
CA LEU A 251 13.08 -3.56 11.08
C LEU A 251 12.30 -3.97 12.32
N CYS A 252 11.62 -3.03 12.98
CA CYS A 252 10.77 -3.33 14.14
C CYS A 252 9.62 -4.28 13.79
N SER A 253 9.01 -4.15 12.61
CA SER A 253 7.92 -5.04 12.19
C SER A 253 8.39 -6.46 11.89
N SER A 254 9.58 -6.64 11.30
CA SER A 254 10.16 -7.97 11.03
C SER A 254 10.65 -8.64 12.31
N SER A 255 11.36 -7.90 13.16
CA SER A 255 12.08 -8.45 14.31
C SER A 255 11.37 -8.23 15.66
N GLN A 256 10.05 -8.03 15.66
CA GLN A 256 9.26 -7.64 16.84
C GLN A 256 9.45 -8.56 18.05
N GLN A 257 9.54 -9.88 17.85
CA GLN A 257 9.68 -10.85 18.93
C GLN A 257 11.03 -10.71 19.65
N SER A 258 12.11 -10.55 18.89
CA SER A 258 13.47 -10.35 19.42
C SER A 258 13.60 -9.01 20.15
N LEU A 259 12.84 -8.00 19.71
CA LEU A 259 12.88 -6.65 20.24
C LEU A 259 11.92 -6.39 21.42
N ALA A 260 11.00 -7.30 21.72
CA ALA A 260 9.95 -7.08 22.72
C ALA A 260 10.51 -6.65 24.10
N SER A 261 11.66 -7.21 24.50
CA SER A 261 12.34 -6.88 25.75
C SER A 261 12.93 -5.46 25.80
N GLU A 262 13.18 -4.84 24.64
CA GLU A 262 13.75 -3.49 24.50
C GLU A 262 12.68 -2.39 24.40
N SER A 263 11.40 -2.74 24.54
CA SER A 263 10.27 -1.79 24.42
C SER A 263 10.42 -0.54 25.30
N GLY A 264 10.92 -0.70 26.53
CA GLY A 264 11.18 0.43 27.44
C GLY A 264 12.23 1.39 26.90
N ALA A 265 13.34 0.87 26.39
CA ALA A 265 14.42 1.68 25.84
C ALA A 265 13.98 2.49 24.61
N PHE A 266 13.15 1.90 23.74
CA PHE A 266 12.60 2.63 22.60
C PHE A 266 11.67 3.77 23.02
N LEU A 267 10.85 3.57 24.04
CA LEU A 267 9.97 4.61 24.57
C LEU A 267 10.76 5.76 25.19
N ASP A 268 11.82 5.45 25.94
CA ASP A 268 12.70 6.46 26.51
C ASP A 268 13.42 7.25 25.41
N GLN A 269 13.91 6.57 24.38
CA GLN A 269 14.56 7.21 23.24
C GLN A 269 13.61 8.10 22.44
N TYR A 270 12.38 7.65 22.18
CA TYR A 270 11.36 8.47 21.55
C TYR A 270 10.99 9.67 22.41
N SER A 271 10.82 9.48 23.73
CA SER A 271 10.52 10.55 24.68
C SER A 271 11.61 11.63 24.66
N MET A 272 12.88 11.24 24.64
CA MET A 272 14.00 12.17 24.53
C MET A 272 13.98 12.98 23.21
N LEU A 273 13.74 12.32 22.07
CA LEU A 273 13.68 12.99 20.76
C LEU A 273 12.48 13.93 20.65
N SER A 274 11.32 13.51 21.19
CA SER A 274 10.09 14.29 21.19
C SER A 274 10.20 15.52 22.11
N THR A 275 10.75 15.37 23.32
CA THR A 275 10.98 16.48 24.26
C THR A 275 11.94 17.53 23.69
N ARG A 276 12.93 17.10 22.91
CA ARG A 276 13.87 18.00 22.22
C ARG A 276 13.33 18.57 20.91
N GLN A 277 12.11 18.20 20.50
CA GLN A 277 11.49 18.61 19.22
C GLN A 277 12.36 18.28 18.00
N GLN A 278 13.12 17.17 18.07
CA GLN A 278 14.07 16.76 17.03
C GLN A 278 13.47 15.81 15.99
N ILE A 279 12.24 15.35 16.21
CA ILE A 279 11.54 14.43 15.32
C ILE A 279 10.42 15.16 14.57
N ASP A 280 10.37 14.97 13.25
CA ASP A 280 9.30 15.51 12.42
C ASP A 280 8.01 14.69 12.58
N CYS A 281 6.88 15.21 12.08
CA CYS A 281 5.55 14.59 12.23
C CYS A 281 5.46 13.22 11.53
N LEU A 282 6.07 13.08 10.36
CA LEU A 282 6.01 11.84 9.58
C LEU A 282 6.89 10.75 10.21
N ALA A 283 8.07 11.14 10.70
CA ALA A 283 8.95 10.30 11.48
C ALA A 283 8.29 9.90 12.80
N SER A 284 7.61 10.83 13.48
CA SER A 284 6.87 10.56 14.72
C SER A 284 5.81 9.48 14.51
N GLU A 285 4.99 9.62 13.45
CA GLU A 285 3.98 8.65 13.07
C GLU A 285 4.59 7.25 12.87
N ARG A 286 5.65 7.15 12.06
CA ARG A 286 6.28 5.86 11.74
C ARG A 286 6.97 5.22 12.93
N VAL A 287 7.70 6.00 13.72
CA VAL A 287 8.43 5.50 14.89
C VAL A 287 7.46 5.04 15.97
N LEU A 288 6.36 5.76 16.24
CA LEU A 288 5.34 5.30 17.18
C LEU A 288 4.68 4.00 16.73
N GLY A 289 4.39 3.85 15.43
CA GLY A 289 3.90 2.59 14.87
C GLY A 289 4.90 1.44 14.97
N ALA A 290 6.20 1.74 14.80
CA ALA A 290 7.29 0.78 14.95
C ALA A 290 7.43 0.29 16.40
N ILE A 291 7.35 1.20 17.37
CA ILE A 291 7.36 0.85 18.79
C ILE A 291 6.11 0.06 19.14
N ALA A 292 4.95 0.45 18.59
CA ALA A 292 3.69 -0.27 18.78
C ALA A 292 3.77 -1.75 18.30
N SER A 293 4.43 -2.04 17.18
CA SER A 293 4.62 -3.43 16.73
C SER A 293 5.53 -4.24 17.65
N VAL A 294 6.59 -3.62 18.18
CA VAL A 294 7.45 -4.28 19.18
C VAL A 294 6.70 -4.53 20.48
N VAL A 295 5.92 -3.56 20.96
CA VAL A 295 5.09 -3.69 22.16
C VAL A 295 4.04 -4.78 21.99
N TYR A 296 3.43 -4.91 20.81
CA TYR A 296 2.44 -5.96 20.53
C TYR A 296 3.01 -7.38 20.73
N ALA A 297 4.31 -7.57 20.50
CA ALA A 297 4.97 -8.87 20.68
C ALA A 297 5.25 -9.26 22.15
N ILE A 298 4.94 -8.39 23.14
CA ILE A 298 5.09 -8.69 24.57
C ILE A 298 4.06 -9.75 25.00
N PRO A 299 4.46 -10.92 25.55
CA PRO A 299 3.52 -11.98 25.91
C PRO A 299 2.50 -11.61 27.00
N ASP A 300 2.89 -10.80 27.98
CA ASP A 300 2.02 -10.39 29.08
C ASP A 300 1.07 -9.25 28.66
N ASP A 301 -0.24 -9.53 28.70
CA ASP A 301 -1.27 -8.59 28.26
C ASP A 301 -1.35 -7.32 29.12
N GLN A 302 -1.08 -7.40 30.42
CA GLN A 302 -1.11 -6.24 31.32
C GLN A 302 0.07 -5.31 31.05
N GLU A 303 1.27 -5.88 30.91
CA GLU A 303 2.48 -5.15 30.55
C GLU A 303 2.35 -4.52 29.17
N ARG A 304 1.83 -5.27 28.19
CA ARG A 304 1.53 -4.79 26.84
C ARG A 304 0.60 -3.58 26.86
N LEU A 305 -0.51 -3.63 27.62
CA LEU A 305 -1.42 -2.49 27.79
C LEU A 305 -0.77 -1.29 28.48
N ARG A 306 0.11 -1.51 29.46
CA ARG A 306 0.84 -0.43 30.15
C ARG A 306 1.80 0.32 29.21
N TYR A 307 2.53 -0.40 28.37
CA TYR A 307 3.38 0.21 27.35
C TYR A 307 2.56 0.94 26.29
N LEU A 308 1.41 0.38 25.89
CA LEU A 308 0.48 1.07 25.00
C LEU A 308 -0.05 2.37 25.62
N ASP A 309 -0.41 2.39 26.90
CA ASP A 309 -0.83 3.63 27.56
C ASP A 309 0.26 4.69 27.53
N THR A 310 1.53 4.29 27.66
CA THR A 310 2.68 5.19 27.50
C THR A 310 2.75 5.76 26.08
N LEU A 311 2.57 4.94 25.03
CA LEU A 311 2.48 5.42 23.64
C LEU A 311 1.32 6.40 23.44
N LEU A 312 0.14 6.06 23.95
CA LEU A 312 -1.05 6.90 23.87
C LEU A 312 -0.90 8.20 24.67
N SER A 313 -0.05 8.23 25.70
CA SER A 313 0.23 9.46 26.45
C SER A 313 0.90 10.53 25.60
N PHE A 314 1.81 10.16 24.68
CA PHE A 314 2.40 11.10 23.73
C PHE A 314 1.35 11.69 22.79
N VAL A 315 0.43 10.84 22.31
CA VAL A 315 -0.68 11.30 21.48
C VAL A 315 -1.63 12.20 22.27
N ARG A 316 -1.96 11.84 23.52
CA ARG A 316 -2.81 12.66 24.41
C ARG A 316 -2.21 14.05 24.61
N GLN A 317 -0.89 14.15 24.70
CA GLN A 317 -0.18 15.42 24.78
C GLN A 317 -0.34 16.23 23.49
N ASP A 318 -0.10 15.63 22.32
CA ASP A 318 -0.30 16.29 21.01
C ASP A 318 -1.77 16.76 20.81
N VAL A 319 -2.75 15.96 21.24
CA VAL A 319 -4.18 16.33 21.24
C VAL A 319 -4.42 17.54 22.14
N SER A 320 -3.85 17.54 23.35
CA SER A 320 -3.99 18.68 24.28
C SER A 320 -3.40 19.95 23.68
N ASP A 321 -2.24 19.86 23.04
CA ASP A 321 -1.56 21.02 22.45
C ASP A 321 -2.30 21.55 21.22
N SER A 322 -2.86 20.66 20.38
CA SER A 322 -3.77 21.03 19.29
C SER A 322 -4.98 21.83 19.79
N LEU A 323 -5.68 21.34 20.83
CA LEU A 323 -6.88 22.00 21.37
C LEU A 323 -6.56 23.35 22.03
N ARG A 324 -5.38 23.46 22.65
CA ARG A 324 -4.89 24.74 23.20
C ARG A 324 -4.58 25.74 22.09
N ALA A 325 -4.00 25.28 20.98
CA ALA A 325 -3.71 26.11 19.81
C ALA A 325 -5.00 26.64 19.15
N THR A 326 -6.12 25.90 19.19
CA THR A 326 -7.42 26.41 18.73
C THR A 326 -7.94 27.58 19.56
N SER A 327 -7.61 27.60 20.86
CA SER A 327 -8.12 28.60 21.81
C SER A 327 -7.23 29.85 21.95
N SER A 328 -5.99 29.80 21.48
CA SER A 328 -4.99 30.85 21.70
C SER A 328 -4.37 31.34 20.40
N LEU A 329 -4.60 32.63 20.08
CA LEU A 329 -3.93 33.35 19.00
C LEU A 329 -2.47 33.63 19.42
N GLY A 330 -1.56 32.69 19.15
CA GLY A 330 -0.12 32.94 19.19
C GLY A 330 0.66 32.23 20.29
N ILE A 331 0.68 30.89 20.27
CA ILE A 331 1.79 30.15 20.88
C ILE A 331 2.81 29.87 19.78
N GLU A 332 4.05 30.32 20.00
CA GLU A 332 5.23 29.92 19.23
C GLU A 332 5.45 28.41 19.40
N HIS A 333 4.86 27.60 18.52
CA HIS A 333 5.11 26.17 18.51
C HIS A 333 6.37 25.92 17.67
N SER A 334 7.48 25.62 18.35
CA SER A 334 8.74 25.22 17.73
C SER A 334 8.73 23.75 17.25
N HIS A 335 7.64 23.29 16.63
CA HIS A 335 7.69 22.01 15.93
C HIS A 335 8.42 22.20 14.61
N ARG A 336 9.43 21.38 14.35
CA ARG A 336 10.24 21.43 13.13
C ARG A 336 9.41 21.49 11.83
N CYS A 337 8.30 20.74 11.77
CA CYS A 337 7.39 20.74 10.63
C CYS A 337 6.67 22.07 10.38
N LEU A 338 6.49 22.88 11.42
CA LEU A 338 5.87 24.21 11.34
C LEU A 338 6.87 25.28 10.88
N VAL A 339 8.17 24.98 10.94
CA VAL A 339 9.25 25.87 10.48
C VAL A 339 9.57 25.62 9.01
N GLU A 340 9.43 24.38 8.54
CA GLU A 340 9.74 23.98 7.17
C GLU A 340 8.56 24.12 6.18
N HIS A 341 7.32 24.17 6.68
CA HIS A 341 6.11 24.36 5.88
C HIS A 341 5.30 25.57 6.37
N ASP A 342 4.78 26.38 5.44
CA ASP A 342 3.84 27.47 5.73
C ASP A 342 2.48 26.87 6.14
N VAL A 343 2.42 26.37 7.38
CA VAL A 343 1.23 25.71 7.92
C VAL A 343 0.25 26.78 8.38
N SER A 344 -0.73 27.09 7.53
CA SER A 344 -1.78 28.09 7.78
C SER A 344 -2.58 27.86 9.07
N ASN A 345 -2.63 26.63 9.59
CA ASN A 345 -3.33 26.28 10.83
C ASN A 345 -2.56 25.24 11.67
N VAL A 346 -1.78 25.73 12.65
CA VAL A 346 -1.00 24.90 13.58
C VAL A 346 -1.87 23.93 14.36
N ALA A 347 -3.05 24.36 14.82
CA ALA A 347 -3.94 23.54 15.64
C ALA A 347 -4.43 22.31 14.87
N GLU A 348 -4.81 22.52 13.61
CA GLU A 348 -5.26 21.47 12.70
C GLU A 348 -4.12 20.51 12.33
N HIS A 349 -2.92 21.03 12.08
CA HIS A 349 -1.76 20.20 11.79
C HIS A 349 -1.42 19.25 12.95
N LEU A 350 -1.46 19.74 14.20
CA LEU A 350 -1.26 18.92 15.39
C LEU A 350 -2.39 17.90 15.59
N ALA A 351 -3.64 18.24 15.25
CA ALA A 351 -4.76 17.31 15.28
C ALA A 351 -4.54 16.14 14.30
N LEU A 352 -4.17 16.46 13.05
CA LEU A 352 -3.90 15.46 12.02
C LEU A 352 -2.69 14.61 12.37
N LYS A 353 -1.60 15.20 12.89
CA LYS A 353 -0.44 14.46 13.42
C LYS A 353 -0.89 13.45 14.49
N SER A 354 -1.70 13.89 15.46
CA SER A 354 -2.20 13.03 16.55
C SER A 354 -3.01 11.85 16.01
N LEU A 355 -3.95 12.12 15.09
CA LEU A 355 -4.78 11.08 14.47
C LEU A 355 -3.97 10.11 13.63
N ARG A 356 -2.99 10.59 12.85
CA ARG A 356 -2.08 9.74 12.06
C ARG A 356 -1.19 8.88 12.96
N CYS A 357 -0.73 9.41 14.10
CA CYS A 357 -0.04 8.62 15.12
C CYS A 357 -0.95 7.52 15.68
N LEU A 358 -2.23 7.78 15.96
CA LEU A 358 -3.19 6.73 16.35
C LEU A 358 -3.37 5.67 15.26
N VAL A 359 -3.46 6.07 13.99
CA VAL A 359 -3.53 5.12 12.87
C VAL A 359 -2.28 4.24 12.83
N SER A 360 -1.10 4.83 12.97
CA SER A 360 0.17 4.10 12.91
C SER A 360 0.36 3.16 14.09
N ILE A 361 0.04 3.61 15.32
CA ILE A 361 -0.01 2.75 16.51
C ILE A 361 -1.01 1.62 16.29
N GLY A 362 -2.22 1.92 15.82
CA GLY A 362 -3.25 0.91 15.54
C GLY A 362 -2.89 -0.09 14.45
N LYS A 363 -2.04 0.30 13.48
CA LYS A 363 -1.46 -0.62 12.49
C LYS A 363 -0.32 -1.47 13.06
N GLY A 364 0.50 -0.91 13.95
CA GLY A 364 1.55 -1.63 14.66
C GLY A 364 0.98 -2.65 15.65
N PHE A 365 -0.17 -2.36 16.25
CA PHE A 365 -0.87 -3.22 17.23
C PHE A 365 -1.83 -4.24 16.57
N LYS A 366 -1.43 -4.83 15.45
CA LYS A 366 -2.20 -5.84 14.72
C LYS A 366 -1.53 -7.19 14.72
N ALA A 367 -2.33 -8.25 14.62
CA ALA A 367 -1.79 -9.57 14.36
C ALA A 367 -1.07 -9.61 12.99
N PRO A 368 0.10 -10.29 12.88
CA PRO A 368 0.78 -10.47 11.60
C PRO A 368 -0.12 -11.19 10.59
N VAL A 369 -0.21 -10.64 9.36
CA VAL A 369 -1.11 -11.13 8.30
C VAL A 369 -0.78 -12.55 7.82
N GLU A 370 0.45 -13.02 8.04
CA GLU A 370 0.98 -14.28 7.49
C GLU A 370 1.20 -15.39 8.55
N ALA A 371 0.76 -15.19 9.80
CA ALA A 371 0.87 -16.25 10.80
C ALA A 371 0.01 -17.46 10.38
N PRO A 372 0.56 -18.69 10.30
CA PRO A 372 -0.24 -19.87 10.03
C PRO A 372 -1.35 -19.96 11.08
N ILE A 373 -2.59 -20.16 10.61
CA ILE A 373 -3.77 -20.29 11.47
C ILE A 373 -3.60 -21.56 12.31
N ASP A 374 -3.02 -21.42 13.50
CA ASP A 374 -2.99 -22.47 14.50
C ASP A 374 -4.24 -22.35 15.38
N ILE A 375 -5.10 -23.35 15.27
CA ILE A 375 -6.43 -23.41 15.92
C ILE A 375 -6.30 -23.40 17.47
N GLU A 376 -5.17 -23.88 18.02
CA GLU A 376 -4.91 -23.79 19.46
C GLU A 376 -4.40 -22.39 19.88
N THR A 377 -3.65 -21.72 19.00
CA THR A 377 -3.22 -20.32 19.19
C THR A 377 -4.42 -19.36 19.11
N GLU A 378 -5.37 -19.57 18.18
CA GLU A 378 -6.65 -18.84 18.15
C GLU A 378 -7.46 -19.00 19.46
N ARG A 379 -7.37 -20.17 20.12
CA ARG A 379 -8.10 -20.44 21.38
C ARG A 379 -7.50 -19.70 22.57
N LEU A 380 -6.17 -19.60 22.63
CA LEU A 380 -5.45 -18.84 23.65
C LEU A 380 -5.56 -17.33 23.40
N GLN A 381 -5.54 -16.90 22.14
CA GLN A 381 -5.69 -15.50 21.74
C GLN A 381 -7.15 -15.00 21.80
N ALA A 382 -8.15 -15.88 21.63
CA ALA A 382 -9.55 -15.54 21.93
C ALA A 382 -9.79 -15.23 23.42
N LEU A 383 -8.84 -15.58 24.29
CA LEU A 383 -8.80 -15.20 25.70
C LEU A 383 -7.87 -14.01 25.98
N ALA A 384 -7.26 -13.41 24.95
CA ALA A 384 -6.41 -12.24 25.10
C ALA A 384 -7.18 -11.12 25.83
N TYR A 385 -6.52 -10.54 26.82
CA TYR A 385 -7.08 -9.53 27.72
C TYR A 385 -8.30 -9.99 28.55
N ALA A 386 -8.69 -11.27 28.56
CA ALA A 386 -9.85 -11.74 29.33
C ALA A 386 -9.68 -11.46 30.84
N GLY A 387 -8.45 -11.57 31.36
CA GLY A 387 -8.10 -11.22 32.74
C GLY A 387 -7.96 -9.71 33.01
N HIS A 388 -7.87 -8.88 31.97
CA HIS A 388 -7.60 -7.44 32.06
C HIS A 388 -8.62 -6.62 31.25
N ARG A 389 -9.85 -7.12 31.15
CA ARG A 389 -10.90 -6.51 30.31
C ARG A 389 -11.21 -5.07 30.68
N GLU A 390 -11.17 -4.72 31.97
CA GLU A 390 -11.40 -3.35 32.42
C GLU A 390 -10.35 -2.38 31.86
N LEU A 391 -9.06 -2.72 31.98
CA LEU A 391 -7.96 -1.92 31.44
C LEU A 391 -8.02 -1.78 29.92
N LEU A 392 -8.41 -2.85 29.22
CA LEU A 392 -8.63 -2.81 27.77
C LEU A 392 -9.76 -1.83 27.40
N LEU A 393 -10.88 -1.88 28.11
CA LEU A 393 -12.02 -0.99 27.88
C LEU A 393 -11.69 0.47 28.21
N GLU A 394 -10.91 0.72 29.27
CA GLU A 394 -10.40 2.05 29.59
C GLU A 394 -9.52 2.60 28.47
N THR A 395 -8.62 1.77 27.94
CA THR A 395 -7.76 2.13 26.80
C THR A 395 -8.58 2.48 25.56
N GLN A 396 -9.55 1.63 25.20
CA GLN A 396 -10.48 1.87 24.09
C GLN A 396 -11.29 3.15 24.28
N SER A 397 -11.80 3.40 25.49
CA SER A 397 -12.54 4.61 25.83
C SER A 397 -11.66 5.86 25.70
N GLY A 398 -10.40 5.79 26.11
CA GLY A 398 -9.42 6.87 25.94
C GLY A 398 -9.21 7.24 24.47
N ILE A 399 -9.06 6.24 23.60
CA ILE A 399 -8.89 6.45 22.15
C ILE A 399 -10.14 7.10 21.53
N ILE A 400 -11.33 6.57 21.83
CA ILE A 400 -12.60 7.15 21.35
C ILE A 400 -12.78 8.59 21.82
N THR A 401 -12.42 8.88 23.07
CA THR A 401 -12.49 10.24 23.63
C THR A 401 -11.58 11.21 22.88
N MET A 402 -10.35 10.80 22.55
CA MET A 402 -9.45 11.62 21.73
C MET A 402 -10.03 11.93 20.36
N ILE A 403 -10.54 10.91 19.67
CA ILE A 403 -11.17 11.02 18.35
C ILE A 403 -12.36 11.98 18.39
N GLN A 404 -13.27 11.80 19.35
CA GLN A 404 -14.46 12.66 19.50
C GLN A 404 -14.10 14.12 19.76
N ARG A 405 -13.13 14.37 20.64
CA ARG A 405 -12.68 15.75 20.95
C ARG A 405 -12.08 16.45 19.74
N LEU A 406 -11.25 15.75 18.96
CA LEU A 406 -10.67 16.31 17.75
C LEU A 406 -11.74 16.57 16.68
N GLN A 407 -12.65 15.62 16.45
CA GLN A 407 -13.73 15.82 15.48
C GLN A 407 -14.62 17.03 15.85
N GLN A 408 -14.96 17.18 17.13
CA GLN A 408 -15.77 18.32 17.61
C GLN A 408 -15.05 19.66 17.47
N SER A 409 -13.72 19.67 17.56
CA SER A 409 -12.91 20.89 17.47
C SER A 409 -12.57 21.27 16.04
N PHE A 410 -12.62 20.31 15.12
CA PHE A 410 -12.36 20.49 13.68
C PHE A 410 -13.51 19.88 12.84
N PRO A 411 -14.76 20.35 13.00
CA PRO A 411 -15.94 19.72 12.41
C PRO A 411 -15.98 19.80 10.88
N ASP A 412 -15.39 20.84 10.29
CA ASP A 412 -15.43 21.09 8.85
C ASP A 412 -14.23 20.48 8.08
N ASN A 413 -13.38 19.70 8.76
CA ASN A 413 -12.18 19.15 8.17
C ASN A 413 -12.38 17.71 7.63
N GLY A 414 -12.33 17.56 6.30
CA GLY A 414 -12.47 16.25 5.65
C GLY A 414 -11.30 15.28 5.88
N GLU A 415 -10.08 15.76 6.11
CA GLU A 415 -8.93 14.90 6.42
C GLU A 415 -9.02 14.31 7.83
N VAL A 416 -9.56 15.07 8.78
CA VAL A 416 -9.87 14.57 10.14
C VAL A 416 -10.86 13.42 10.04
N VAL A 417 -11.95 13.60 9.27
CA VAL A 417 -12.95 12.54 9.02
C VAL A 417 -12.32 11.30 8.39
N GLU A 418 -11.48 11.46 7.37
CA GLU A 418 -10.77 10.35 6.71
C GLU A 418 -9.87 9.58 7.66
N THR A 419 -9.09 10.30 8.47
CA THR A 419 -8.16 9.69 9.41
C THR A 419 -8.91 8.94 10.51
N ILE A 420 -10.00 9.50 11.04
CA ILE A 420 -10.88 8.82 12.01
C ILE A 420 -11.46 7.52 11.44
N CYS A 421 -11.98 7.57 10.21
CA CYS A 421 -12.49 6.36 9.54
C CYS A 421 -11.37 5.31 9.38
N THR A 422 -10.14 5.73 9.13
CA THR A 422 -8.97 4.84 9.06
C THR A 422 -8.64 4.21 10.41
N ILE A 423 -8.73 4.97 11.53
CA ILE A 423 -8.55 4.42 12.88
C ILE A 423 -9.56 3.31 13.15
N PHE A 424 -10.86 3.52 12.86
CA PHE A 424 -11.86 2.47 13.02
C PHE A 424 -11.56 1.24 12.17
N ARG A 425 -11.17 1.43 10.90
CA ARG A 425 -10.81 0.32 10.00
C ARG A 425 -9.57 -0.46 10.47
N THR A 426 -8.72 0.11 11.34
CA THR A 426 -7.60 -0.65 11.90
C THR A 426 -8.10 -1.85 12.72
N GLY A 427 -9.17 -1.71 13.50
CA GLY A 427 -9.73 -2.81 14.28
C GLY A 427 -10.65 -3.75 13.50
N PHE A 428 -11.27 -3.28 12.41
CA PHE A 428 -12.24 -4.10 11.66
C PHE A 428 -11.62 -5.31 10.93
N SER A 429 -10.31 -5.29 10.70
CA SER A 429 -9.59 -6.42 10.08
C SER A 429 -9.27 -7.54 11.08
N GLU A 430 -9.31 -7.25 12.38
CA GLU A 430 -8.91 -8.19 13.42
C GLU A 430 -10.09 -9.08 13.81
N SER A 431 -9.80 -10.36 14.07
CA SER A 431 -10.74 -11.33 14.63
C SER A 431 -10.77 -11.29 16.17
N GLU A 432 -9.69 -10.82 16.78
CA GLU A 432 -9.43 -10.91 18.22
C GLU A 432 -9.76 -9.61 18.96
N ALA A 433 -9.92 -9.70 20.28
CA ALA A 433 -10.07 -8.52 21.12
C ALA A 433 -8.75 -7.75 21.19
N GLY A 434 -8.80 -6.43 21.02
CA GLY A 434 -7.61 -5.59 21.08
C GLY A 434 -7.91 -4.11 21.28
N PRO A 435 -6.89 -3.28 21.53
CA PRO A 435 -7.07 -1.87 21.91
C PRO A 435 -7.74 -1.00 20.84
N PHE A 436 -7.65 -1.41 19.57
CA PHE A 436 -8.30 -0.74 18.43
C PHE A 436 -9.56 -1.49 17.93
N VAL A 437 -9.89 -2.63 18.54
CA VAL A 437 -11.09 -3.43 18.24
C VAL A 437 -12.22 -3.00 19.15
N PHE A 438 -12.86 -1.90 18.80
CA PHE A 438 -13.88 -1.26 19.62
C PHE A 438 -15.19 -2.08 19.70
N PRO A 439 -15.94 -1.99 20.82
CA PRO A 439 -17.23 -2.66 20.95
C PRO A 439 -18.20 -2.21 19.83
N PRO A 440 -18.95 -3.15 19.20
CA PRO A 440 -19.82 -2.83 18.07
C PRO A 440 -20.81 -1.69 18.33
N ASP A 441 -21.38 -1.63 19.54
CA ASP A 441 -22.33 -0.59 19.92
C ASP A 441 -21.69 0.80 19.94
N ILE A 442 -20.42 0.91 20.36
CA ILE A 442 -19.69 2.18 20.41
C ILE A 442 -19.44 2.70 18.99
N VAL A 443 -18.98 1.81 18.09
CA VAL A 443 -18.74 2.16 16.67
C VAL A 443 -20.05 2.54 16.00
N ALA A 444 -21.10 1.73 16.18
CA ALA A 444 -22.41 2.01 15.60
C ALA A 444 -22.96 3.35 16.08
N ASN A 445 -22.94 3.62 17.38
CA ASN A 445 -23.40 4.89 17.94
C ASN A 445 -22.60 6.08 17.41
N PHE A 446 -21.28 5.94 17.25
CA PHE A 446 -20.44 6.98 16.66
C PHE A 446 -20.85 7.29 15.21
N LEU A 447 -21.06 6.26 14.38
CA LEU A 447 -21.48 6.41 12.98
C LEU A 447 -22.89 7.01 12.87
N LEU A 448 -23.83 6.56 13.71
CA LEU A 448 -25.22 7.03 13.71
C LEU A 448 -25.37 8.51 14.10
N GLN A 449 -24.38 9.09 14.79
CA GLN A 449 -24.35 10.51 15.15
C GLN A 449 -23.93 11.42 13.98
N GLN A 450 -23.38 10.86 12.90
CA GLN A 450 -22.92 11.64 11.75
C GLN A 450 -24.10 12.05 10.86
N GLY A 451 -24.04 13.25 10.28
CA GLY A 451 -25.10 13.81 9.44
C GLY A 451 -24.63 14.95 8.53
N PRO A 452 -25.54 15.59 7.76
CA PRO A 452 -25.24 16.56 6.70
C PRO A 452 -24.18 17.64 6.95
N PRO A 453 -24.03 18.24 8.16
CA PRO A 453 -22.96 19.21 8.39
C PRO A 453 -21.55 18.61 8.37
N THR A 454 -21.42 17.28 8.38
CA THR A 454 -20.12 16.60 8.40
C THR A 454 -19.55 16.57 6.98
N PRO A 455 -18.28 16.98 6.76
CA PRO A 455 -17.65 16.89 5.46
C PRO A 455 -17.42 15.41 5.08
N ARG A 456 -17.50 15.11 3.78
CA ARG A 456 -17.19 13.78 3.22
C ARG A 456 -17.89 12.62 3.95
N LEU A 457 -19.21 12.75 4.15
CA LEU A 457 -20.04 11.72 4.79
C LEU A 457 -19.91 10.34 4.14
N GLY A 458 -19.63 10.28 2.83
CA GLY A 458 -19.38 9.04 2.12
C GLY A 458 -18.30 8.18 2.78
N LEU A 459 -17.27 8.78 3.40
CA LEU A 459 -16.25 8.03 4.13
C LEU A 459 -16.76 7.29 5.36
N PHE A 460 -17.67 7.88 6.13
CA PHE A 460 -18.29 7.22 7.26
C PHE A 460 -19.19 6.07 6.80
N VAL A 461 -19.91 6.24 5.69
CA VAL A 461 -20.72 5.17 5.09
C VAL A 461 -19.83 4.04 4.55
N SER A 462 -18.70 4.38 3.92
CA SER A 462 -17.68 3.41 3.51
C SER A 462 -17.09 2.67 4.72
N ALA A 463 -16.82 3.38 5.82
CA ALA A 463 -16.35 2.76 7.06
C ALA A 463 -17.42 1.83 7.65
N ALA A 464 -18.69 2.22 7.60
CA ALA A 464 -19.82 1.38 8.00
C ALA A 464 -19.93 0.11 7.13
N CYS A 465 -19.59 0.20 5.84
CA CYS A 465 -19.56 -0.96 4.92
C CYS A 465 -18.46 -1.96 5.33
N SER A 466 -17.27 -1.46 5.65
CA SER A 466 -16.18 -2.28 6.21
C SER A 466 -16.58 -2.87 7.56
N PHE A 467 -17.21 -2.08 8.43
CA PHE A 467 -17.67 -2.51 9.75
C PHE A 467 -18.65 -3.68 9.65
N ILE A 468 -19.66 -3.60 8.78
CA ILE A 468 -20.61 -4.72 8.58
C ILE A 468 -19.91 -5.99 8.14
N SER A 469 -18.86 -5.89 7.32
CA SER A 469 -18.09 -7.04 6.90
C SER A 469 -17.30 -7.69 8.05
N SER A 470 -16.90 -6.89 9.05
CA SER A 470 -16.20 -7.38 10.25
C SER A 470 -17.15 -8.01 11.28
N LEU A 471 -18.44 -7.64 11.28
CA LEU A 471 -19.41 -8.18 12.23
C LEU A 471 -19.70 -9.66 11.95
N GLY A 472 -19.35 -10.53 12.90
CA GLY A 472 -19.69 -11.95 12.88
C GLY A 472 -21.20 -12.24 13.00
N LYS A 473 -21.55 -13.53 13.08
CA LYS A 473 -22.92 -13.97 13.38
C LYS A 473 -23.09 -14.04 14.90
N SER A 474 -23.97 -13.23 15.48
CA SER A 474 -24.26 -13.30 16.93
C SER A 474 -25.53 -14.11 17.18
N PRO A 475 -25.52 -15.08 18.12
CA PRO A 475 -26.71 -15.83 18.51
C PRO A 475 -27.74 -14.99 19.30
N GLY A 476 -27.42 -13.74 19.68
CA GLY A 476 -28.25 -12.89 20.56
C GLY A 476 -29.03 -11.76 19.90
N GLY A 477 -29.06 -11.66 18.56
CA GLY A 477 -29.87 -10.66 17.81
C GLY A 477 -29.43 -9.19 17.91
N GLY A 478 -28.58 -8.80 18.87
CA GLY A 478 -28.12 -7.42 19.04
C GLY A 478 -27.37 -6.85 17.82
N LEU A 479 -26.61 -7.69 17.10
CA LEU A 479 -25.94 -7.26 15.86
C LEU A 479 -26.90 -6.98 14.72
N ASP A 480 -28.07 -7.62 14.70
CA ASP A 480 -29.09 -7.38 13.68
C ASP A 480 -29.74 -6.02 13.88
N LEU A 481 -29.98 -5.60 15.13
CA LEU A 481 -30.44 -4.25 15.45
C LEU A 481 -29.43 -3.19 14.98
N ILE A 482 -28.13 -3.41 15.19
CA ILE A 482 -27.07 -2.51 14.69
C ILE A 482 -27.15 -2.40 13.16
N ARG A 483 -27.24 -3.53 12.44
CA ARG A 483 -27.35 -3.55 10.97
C ARG A 483 -28.59 -2.80 10.48
N SER A 484 -29.74 -3.03 11.11
CA SER A 484 -31.00 -2.33 10.81
C SER A 484 -30.92 -0.82 11.05
N ASN A 485 -30.31 -0.40 12.16
CA ASN A 485 -30.11 1.01 12.48
C ASN A 485 -29.18 1.70 11.48
N LEU A 486 -28.06 1.05 11.11
CA LEU A 486 -27.13 1.58 10.12
C LEU A 486 -27.76 1.66 8.73
N PHE A 487 -28.53 0.65 8.32
CA PHE A 487 -29.29 0.70 7.06
C PHE A 487 -30.29 1.88 7.03
N SER A 488 -31.01 2.09 8.13
CA SER A 488 -31.94 3.21 8.27
C SER A 488 -31.23 4.56 8.22
N TRP A 489 -30.05 4.66 8.83
CA TRP A 489 -29.22 5.86 8.80
C TRP A 489 -28.71 6.17 7.39
N VAL A 490 -28.12 5.19 6.69
CA VAL A 490 -27.66 5.36 5.30
C VAL A 490 -28.81 5.80 4.39
N THR A 491 -29.98 5.16 4.53
CA THR A 491 -31.15 5.51 3.73
C THR A 491 -31.62 6.94 4.01
N ARG A 492 -31.61 7.37 5.28
CA ARG A 492 -31.95 8.74 5.65
C ARG A 492 -30.99 9.78 5.07
N LEU A 493 -29.69 9.48 5.03
CA LEU A 493 -28.70 10.35 4.38
C LEU A 493 -28.99 10.50 2.88
N LEU A 494 -29.30 9.40 2.20
CA LEU A 494 -29.67 9.42 0.78
C LEU A 494 -30.96 10.20 0.50
N GLN A 495 -31.95 10.12 1.40
CA GLN A 495 -33.21 10.89 1.29
C GLN A 495 -33.01 12.40 1.41
N GLN A 496 -31.91 12.85 2.00
CA GLN A 496 -31.57 14.27 2.14
C GLN A 496 -30.87 14.83 0.90
N LEU A 497 -30.44 13.97 -0.04
CA LEU A 497 -29.85 14.40 -1.30
C LEU A 497 -30.93 14.94 -2.25
N PRO A 498 -30.75 16.14 -2.84
CA PRO A 498 -31.66 16.65 -3.87
C PRO A 498 -31.72 15.74 -5.09
N GLU A 499 -30.55 15.30 -5.56
CA GLU A 499 -30.38 14.35 -6.66
C GLU A 499 -29.24 13.37 -6.32
N PRO A 500 -29.25 12.15 -6.90
CA PRO A 500 -28.20 11.16 -6.62
C PRO A 500 -26.78 11.64 -6.96
N ASP A 501 -26.66 12.50 -7.98
CA ASP A 501 -25.38 13.04 -8.44
C ASP A 501 -24.91 14.25 -7.59
N SER A 502 -25.70 14.69 -6.59
CA SER A 502 -25.33 15.83 -5.72
C SER A 502 -24.14 15.52 -4.80
N ASP A 503 -23.96 14.24 -4.43
CA ASP A 503 -22.81 13.74 -3.68
C ASP A 503 -22.49 12.33 -4.15
N THR A 504 -21.52 12.24 -5.07
CA THR A 504 -21.15 10.99 -5.74
C THR A 504 -20.40 10.04 -4.79
N GLU A 505 -19.62 10.56 -3.84
CA GLU A 505 -18.90 9.76 -2.83
C GLU A 505 -19.89 9.06 -1.88
N LEU A 506 -20.90 9.80 -1.42
CA LEU A 506 -21.96 9.27 -0.57
C LEU A 506 -22.85 8.28 -1.34
N ALA A 507 -23.27 8.61 -2.56
CA ALA A 507 -24.09 7.73 -3.38
C ALA A 507 -23.40 6.39 -3.65
N GLN A 508 -22.12 6.42 -4.06
CA GLN A 508 -21.33 5.21 -4.28
C GLN A 508 -21.20 4.39 -2.99
N SER A 509 -20.73 5.02 -1.89
CA SER A 509 -20.46 4.33 -0.62
C SER A 509 -21.74 3.72 -0.04
N ALA A 510 -22.87 4.40 -0.16
CA ALA A 510 -24.17 3.89 0.28
C ALA A 510 -24.61 2.67 -0.53
N ILE A 511 -24.42 2.68 -1.86
CA ILE A 511 -24.76 1.53 -2.69
C ILE A 511 -23.87 0.33 -2.37
N GLU A 512 -22.57 0.53 -2.20
CA GLU A 512 -21.64 -0.53 -1.78
C GLU A 512 -22.01 -1.11 -0.41
N PHE A 513 -22.38 -0.24 0.54
CA PHE A 513 -22.87 -0.62 1.86
C PHE A 513 -24.11 -1.52 1.77
N VAL A 514 -25.13 -1.12 1.01
CA VAL A 514 -26.35 -1.92 0.89
C VAL A 514 -26.10 -3.20 0.11
N THR A 515 -25.23 -3.19 -0.90
CA THR A 515 -24.79 -4.41 -1.62
C THR A 515 -24.14 -5.40 -0.66
N ARG A 516 -23.31 -4.91 0.27
CA ARG A 516 -22.69 -5.72 1.31
C ARG A 516 -23.73 -6.30 2.28
N LEU A 517 -24.72 -5.51 2.69
CA LEU A 517 -25.84 -5.98 3.50
C LEU A 517 -26.64 -7.07 2.80
N THR A 518 -26.98 -6.90 1.52
CA THR A 518 -27.73 -7.88 0.72
C THR A 518 -27.00 -9.22 0.66
N THR A 519 -25.68 -9.19 0.48
CA THR A 519 -24.86 -10.41 0.32
C THR A 519 -24.55 -11.11 1.64
N LYS A 520 -24.28 -10.35 2.72
CA LYS A 520 -23.87 -10.92 4.02
C LYS A 520 -25.03 -11.13 4.98
N CYS A 521 -26.06 -10.29 4.92
CA CYS A 521 -27.13 -10.22 5.92
C CYS A 521 -28.51 -9.96 5.27
N PRO A 522 -28.98 -10.84 4.35
CA PRO A 522 -30.25 -10.63 3.64
C PRO A 522 -31.47 -10.55 4.57
N ALA A 523 -31.36 -11.10 5.79
CA ALA A 523 -32.43 -11.06 6.80
C ALA A 523 -32.86 -9.63 7.19
N VAL A 524 -31.98 -8.62 7.09
CA VAL A 524 -32.29 -7.21 7.39
C VAL A 524 -33.44 -6.71 6.51
N PHE A 525 -33.53 -7.16 5.25
CA PHE A 525 -34.58 -6.74 4.32
C PHE A 525 -35.91 -7.48 4.52
N LEU A 526 -35.97 -8.46 5.42
CA LEU A 526 -37.21 -9.15 5.79
C LEU A 526 -37.95 -8.44 6.92
N ASP A 527 -37.32 -7.45 7.57
CA ASP A 527 -37.95 -6.64 8.62
C ASP A 527 -39.05 -5.74 8.02
N PRO A 528 -40.33 -5.92 8.40
CA PRO A 528 -41.42 -5.09 7.91
C PRO A 528 -41.22 -3.59 8.19
N GLY A 529 -40.51 -3.23 9.26
CA GLY A 529 -40.22 -1.84 9.62
C GLY A 529 -39.28 -1.13 8.64
N LEU A 530 -38.49 -1.89 7.87
CA LEU A 530 -37.50 -1.35 6.93
C LEU A 530 -37.96 -1.40 5.46
N SER A 531 -39.13 -1.95 5.19
CA SER A 531 -39.66 -2.13 3.82
C SER A 531 -39.69 -0.82 3.01
N GLY A 532 -40.16 0.28 3.61
CA GLY A 532 -40.18 1.59 2.95
C GLY A 532 -38.79 2.16 2.66
N SER A 533 -37.81 1.87 3.53
CA SER A 533 -36.41 2.26 3.30
C SER A 533 -35.78 1.45 2.17
N ALA A 534 -36.08 0.14 2.12
CA ALA A 534 -35.63 -0.73 1.04
C ALA A 534 -36.22 -0.34 -0.31
N GLU A 535 -37.52 -0.05 -0.39
CA GLU A 535 -38.18 0.41 -1.61
C GLU A 535 -37.56 1.72 -2.12
N PHE A 536 -37.40 2.71 -1.23
CA PHE A 536 -36.70 3.95 -1.57
C PHE A 536 -35.30 3.68 -2.12
N PHE A 537 -34.51 2.85 -1.43
CA PHE A 537 -33.14 2.55 -1.84
C PHE A 537 -33.09 1.88 -3.23
N TYR A 538 -33.98 0.93 -3.51
CA TYR A 538 -34.02 0.27 -4.83
C TYR A 538 -34.32 1.28 -5.95
N LEU A 539 -35.28 2.19 -5.73
CA LEU A 539 -35.55 3.25 -6.69
C LEU A 539 -34.38 4.23 -6.83
N PHE A 540 -33.69 4.55 -5.72
CA PHE A 540 -32.47 5.35 -5.74
C PHE A 540 -31.36 4.69 -6.57
N ALA A 541 -31.11 3.39 -6.36
CA ALA A 541 -30.10 2.63 -7.11
C ALA A 541 -30.43 2.55 -8.61
N LEU A 542 -31.71 2.47 -9.01
CA LEU A 542 -32.11 2.59 -10.42
C LEU A 542 -31.81 3.98 -10.98
N ARG A 543 -32.08 5.05 -10.23
CA ARG A 543 -31.76 6.42 -10.65
C ARG A 543 -30.26 6.63 -10.85
N VAL A 544 -29.44 6.07 -9.95
CA VAL A 544 -27.97 6.12 -10.07
C VAL A 544 -27.47 5.31 -11.28
N LEU A 545 -28.08 4.15 -11.56
CA LEU A 545 -27.75 3.35 -12.75
C LEU A 545 -28.01 4.13 -14.05
N ASP A 546 -29.02 5.00 -14.05
CA ASP A 546 -29.36 5.92 -15.13
C ASP A 546 -28.59 7.26 -15.09
N GLY A 547 -27.73 7.45 -14.08
CA GLY A 547 -26.95 8.66 -13.86
C GLY A 547 -25.80 8.83 -14.85
N ARG A 548 -25.08 9.94 -14.74
CA ARG A 548 -23.95 10.26 -15.62
C ARG A 548 -22.60 9.82 -15.05
N GLU A 549 -22.53 9.67 -13.74
CA GLU A 549 -21.28 9.45 -13.02
C GLU A 549 -20.89 7.96 -13.06
N PRO A 550 -19.69 7.62 -13.58
CA PRO A 550 -19.32 6.24 -13.87
C PRO A 550 -19.13 5.39 -12.60
N LEU A 551 -18.60 5.97 -11.51
CA LEU A 551 -18.30 5.21 -10.28
C LEU A 551 -19.58 4.81 -9.51
N PRO A 552 -20.52 5.73 -9.19
CA PRO A 552 -21.80 5.33 -8.60
C PRO A 552 -22.60 4.40 -9.51
N LYS A 553 -22.57 4.61 -10.83
CA LYS A 553 -23.25 3.72 -11.80
C LYS A 553 -22.67 2.30 -11.76
N ALA A 554 -21.35 2.16 -11.72
CA ALA A 554 -20.69 0.87 -11.58
C ALA A 554 -21.10 0.17 -10.27
N ALA A 555 -21.14 0.90 -9.15
CA ALA A 555 -21.62 0.36 -7.88
C ALA A 555 -23.10 -0.07 -7.95
N ALA A 556 -23.96 0.70 -8.62
CA ALA A 556 -25.36 0.35 -8.84
C ALA A 556 -25.51 -0.93 -9.67
N ALA A 557 -24.70 -1.10 -10.72
CA ALA A 557 -24.69 -2.32 -11.52
C ALA A 557 -24.30 -3.55 -10.68
N ASP A 558 -23.29 -3.41 -9.82
CA ASP A 558 -22.85 -4.46 -8.88
C ASP A 558 -23.93 -4.79 -7.83
N PHE A 559 -24.68 -3.79 -7.34
CA PHE A 559 -25.86 -4.00 -6.49
C PHE A 559 -26.93 -4.85 -7.19
N TRP A 560 -27.33 -4.47 -8.40
CA TRP A 560 -28.38 -5.17 -9.16
C TRP A 560 -27.98 -6.59 -9.55
N ARG A 561 -26.68 -6.86 -9.69
CA ARG A 561 -26.14 -8.22 -9.84
C ARG A 561 -26.37 -9.08 -8.59
N ALA A 562 -26.36 -8.50 -7.39
CA ALA A 562 -26.52 -9.22 -6.13
C ALA A 562 -27.96 -9.28 -5.62
N ALA A 563 -28.83 -8.33 -6.00
CA ALA A 563 -30.15 -8.12 -5.41
C ALA A 563 -31.28 -8.91 -6.07
N GLU A 564 -31.25 -10.25 -5.98
CA GLU A 564 -32.22 -11.14 -6.65
C GLU A 564 -33.68 -10.83 -6.31
N THR A 565 -33.99 -10.59 -5.03
CA THR A 565 -35.35 -10.27 -4.57
C THR A 565 -35.83 -8.91 -5.11
N ALA A 566 -34.95 -7.91 -5.14
CA ALA A 566 -35.28 -6.59 -5.69
C ALA A 566 -35.49 -6.67 -7.21
N THR A 567 -34.67 -7.46 -7.92
CA THR A 567 -34.83 -7.72 -9.36
C THR A 567 -36.16 -8.41 -9.69
N ALA A 568 -36.64 -9.30 -8.82
CA ALA A 568 -37.96 -9.91 -8.99
C ALA A 568 -39.12 -8.89 -8.90
N GLN A 569 -38.97 -7.85 -8.06
CA GLN A 569 -39.98 -6.81 -7.83
C GLN A 569 -39.93 -5.68 -8.88
N LEU A 570 -38.72 -5.24 -9.25
CA LEU A 570 -38.49 -4.08 -10.11
C LEU A 570 -37.91 -4.44 -11.49
N GLY A 571 -37.96 -5.73 -11.86
CA GLY A 571 -37.42 -6.27 -13.11
C GLY A 571 -37.76 -5.48 -14.39
N PRO A 572 -39.01 -5.03 -14.61
CA PRO A 572 -39.34 -4.18 -15.75
C PRO A 572 -38.56 -2.85 -15.78
N LEU A 573 -38.41 -2.19 -14.63
CA LEU A 573 -37.70 -0.91 -14.53
C LEU A 573 -36.20 -1.09 -14.68
N LEU A 574 -35.64 -2.16 -14.10
CA LEU A 574 -34.23 -2.51 -14.28
C LEU A 574 -33.92 -2.83 -15.75
N ALA A 575 -34.75 -3.66 -16.41
CA ALA A 575 -34.59 -3.97 -17.82
C ALA A 575 -34.59 -2.71 -18.69
N ARG A 576 -35.50 -1.76 -18.40
CA ARG A 576 -35.56 -0.48 -19.09
C ARG A 576 -34.27 0.34 -18.91
N SER A 577 -33.79 0.48 -17.68
CA SER A 577 -32.55 1.19 -17.35
C SER A 577 -31.32 0.56 -18.02
N LEU A 578 -31.20 -0.77 -18.00
CA LEU A 578 -30.10 -1.49 -18.63
C LEU A 578 -30.11 -1.32 -20.16
N ILE A 579 -31.27 -1.48 -20.80
CA ILE A 579 -31.40 -1.29 -22.25
C ILE A 579 -31.11 0.16 -22.64
N LYS A 580 -31.60 1.14 -21.88
CA LYS A 580 -31.30 2.57 -22.09
C LYS A 580 -29.80 2.86 -22.05
N ASN A 581 -29.09 2.32 -21.06
CA ASN A 581 -27.64 2.52 -20.96
C ASN A 581 -26.89 1.79 -22.08
N ILE A 582 -27.20 0.53 -22.37
CA ILE A 582 -26.58 -0.25 -23.46
C ILE A 582 -26.87 0.36 -24.83
N GLY A 583 -28.07 0.93 -25.00
CA GLY A 583 -28.55 1.59 -26.22
C GLY A 583 -27.93 2.96 -26.50
N GLY A 584 -27.02 3.45 -25.65
CA GLY A 584 -26.26 4.69 -25.86
C GLY A 584 -26.27 5.66 -24.68
N GLY A 585 -26.97 5.34 -23.58
CA GLY A 585 -26.94 6.15 -22.35
C GLY A 585 -25.68 5.96 -21.49
N GLY A 586 -24.98 4.83 -21.64
CA GLY A 586 -23.71 4.55 -20.98
C GLY A 586 -22.51 4.67 -21.92
N ALA A 587 -21.32 4.94 -21.37
CA ALA A 587 -20.09 4.94 -22.14
C ALA A 587 -19.68 3.51 -22.52
N ARG A 588 -18.92 3.35 -23.62
CA ARG A 588 -18.48 2.01 -24.08
C ARG A 588 -17.67 1.24 -23.03
N SER A 589 -16.86 1.96 -22.25
CA SER A 589 -16.10 1.40 -21.13
C SER A 589 -16.97 0.89 -19.97
N GLU A 590 -18.23 1.29 -19.89
CA GLU A 590 -19.17 0.87 -18.83
C GLU A 590 -19.93 -0.42 -19.19
N LEU A 591 -19.92 -0.84 -20.45
CA LEU A 591 -20.76 -1.95 -20.93
C LEU A 591 -20.43 -3.29 -20.26
N ASP A 592 -19.16 -3.55 -19.95
CA ASP A 592 -18.77 -4.78 -19.26
C ASP A 592 -19.46 -4.88 -17.89
N LYS A 593 -19.42 -3.80 -17.11
CA LYS A 593 -20.10 -3.69 -15.81
C LYS A 593 -21.62 -3.79 -15.93
N LEU A 594 -22.23 -3.11 -16.91
CA LEU A 594 -23.68 -3.13 -17.13
C LEU A 594 -24.20 -4.47 -17.65
N SER A 595 -23.34 -5.27 -18.29
CA SER A 595 -23.71 -6.60 -18.78
C SER A 595 -23.92 -7.62 -17.65
N GLU A 596 -23.27 -7.44 -16.49
CA GLU A 596 -23.35 -8.37 -15.36
C GLU A 596 -24.75 -8.48 -14.73
N PRO A 597 -25.44 -7.39 -14.35
CA PRO A 597 -26.81 -7.46 -13.87
C PRO A 597 -27.78 -7.97 -14.96
N LEU A 598 -27.52 -7.69 -16.24
CA LEU A 598 -28.30 -8.24 -17.36
C LEU A 598 -28.19 -9.76 -17.42
N LYS A 599 -26.97 -10.32 -17.43
CA LYS A 599 -26.70 -11.76 -17.42
C LYS A 599 -27.40 -12.43 -16.23
N LYS A 600 -27.28 -11.83 -15.04
CA LYS A 600 -27.90 -12.32 -13.82
C LYS A 600 -29.42 -12.36 -13.95
N MET A 601 -30.04 -11.26 -14.40
CA MET A 601 -31.50 -11.18 -14.60
C MET A 601 -32.02 -12.27 -15.55
N ILE A 602 -31.31 -12.52 -16.65
CA ILE A 602 -31.68 -13.55 -17.64
C ILE A 602 -31.57 -14.95 -17.04
N SER A 603 -30.45 -15.23 -16.35
CA SER A 603 -30.20 -16.55 -15.76
C SER A 603 -31.17 -16.92 -14.63
N GLN A 604 -31.74 -15.94 -13.93
CA GLN A 604 -32.50 -16.16 -12.70
C GLN A 604 -34.00 -15.91 -12.80
N HIS A 605 -34.45 -15.12 -13.76
CA HIS A 605 -35.86 -14.77 -13.89
C HIS A 605 -36.43 -15.17 -15.25
N SER A 606 -37.40 -16.09 -15.23
CA SER A 606 -38.11 -16.54 -16.43
C SER A 606 -38.89 -15.42 -17.14
N LYS A 607 -39.23 -14.35 -16.43
CA LYS A 607 -39.91 -13.15 -16.96
C LYS A 607 -38.97 -12.18 -17.68
N SER A 608 -37.65 -12.38 -17.63
CA SER A 608 -36.64 -11.52 -18.25
C SER A 608 -36.90 -11.27 -19.74
N ARG A 609 -37.36 -12.29 -20.48
CA ARG A 609 -37.75 -12.18 -21.89
C ARG A 609 -38.83 -11.13 -22.14
N SER A 610 -39.85 -11.09 -21.28
CA SER A 610 -40.93 -10.10 -21.39
C SER A 610 -40.42 -8.71 -21.09
N TRP A 611 -39.69 -8.55 -19.98
CA TRP A 611 -39.18 -7.26 -19.53
C TRP A 611 -38.22 -6.62 -20.54
N LEU A 612 -37.28 -7.39 -21.07
CA LEU A 612 -36.35 -6.93 -22.10
C LEU A 612 -37.06 -6.65 -23.42
N GLY A 613 -38.05 -7.48 -23.80
CA GLY A 613 -38.86 -7.25 -24.99
C GLY A 613 -39.66 -5.94 -24.92
N ASP A 614 -40.24 -5.63 -23.76
CA ASP A 614 -40.97 -4.38 -23.55
C ASP A 614 -40.03 -3.17 -23.50
N ALA A 615 -38.87 -3.29 -22.87
CA ALA A 615 -37.85 -2.24 -22.84
C ALA A 615 -37.28 -1.91 -24.24
N LEU A 616 -37.05 -2.92 -25.09
CA LEU A 616 -36.56 -2.73 -26.45
C LEU A 616 -37.59 -2.08 -27.39
N ARG A 617 -38.89 -2.17 -27.06
CA ARG A 617 -39.95 -1.50 -27.81
C ARG A 617 -40.03 0.00 -27.51
N ASP A 618 -39.55 0.44 -26.35
CA ASP A 618 -39.52 1.85 -25.97
C ASP A 618 -38.44 2.61 -26.75
N GLU A 619 -38.86 3.54 -27.60
CA GLU A 619 -37.98 4.39 -28.42
C GLU A 619 -37.07 5.31 -27.59
N HIS A 620 -37.43 5.59 -26.33
CA HIS A 620 -36.57 6.37 -25.43
C HIS A 620 -35.41 5.55 -24.86
N CYS A 621 -35.45 4.22 -24.99
CA CYS A 621 -34.43 3.32 -24.47
C CYS A 621 -33.46 2.85 -25.56
N VAL A 622 -33.88 2.87 -26.82
CA VAL A 622 -33.08 2.36 -27.93
C VAL A 622 -32.91 3.50 -28.94
N GLY A 623 -31.67 3.90 -29.23
CA GLY A 623 -31.39 4.99 -30.17
C GLY A 623 -32.10 4.81 -31.53
N TYR A 624 -32.47 5.93 -32.17
CA TYR A 624 -33.27 5.97 -33.42
C TYR A 624 -32.68 5.17 -34.60
N GLN A 625 -31.42 4.74 -34.51
CA GLN A 625 -30.72 3.99 -35.55
C GLN A 625 -31.00 2.48 -35.51
N VAL A 626 -31.67 1.96 -34.48
CA VAL A 626 -31.88 0.51 -34.28
C VAL A 626 -33.24 0.06 -34.83
N THR A 627 -33.21 -0.83 -35.83
CA THR A 627 -34.42 -1.35 -36.49
C THR A 627 -35.15 -2.38 -35.62
N GLN A 628 -36.42 -2.69 -35.95
CA GLN A 628 -37.16 -3.77 -35.28
C GLN A 628 -36.44 -5.13 -35.42
N GLN A 629 -35.82 -5.39 -36.57
CA GLN A 629 -35.08 -6.62 -36.81
C GLN A 629 -33.83 -6.71 -35.90
N ASP A 630 -33.13 -5.61 -35.68
CA ASP A 630 -31.97 -5.56 -34.77
C ASP A 630 -32.39 -5.82 -33.32
N ARG A 631 -33.53 -5.27 -32.89
CA ARG A 631 -34.08 -5.48 -31.54
C ARG A 631 -34.43 -6.96 -31.31
N GLU A 632 -35.09 -7.59 -32.28
CA GLU A 632 -35.44 -9.02 -32.22
C GLU A 632 -34.19 -9.91 -32.25
N ALA A 633 -33.19 -9.56 -33.07
CA ALA A 633 -31.92 -10.28 -33.14
C ALA A 633 -31.12 -10.16 -31.84
N PHE A 634 -31.07 -8.99 -31.23
CA PHE A 634 -30.43 -8.77 -29.92
C PHE A 634 -31.12 -9.62 -28.84
N LEU A 635 -32.45 -9.53 -28.72
CA LEU A 635 -33.21 -10.29 -27.74
C LEU A 635 -33.01 -11.81 -27.89
N LYS A 636 -32.92 -12.32 -29.12
CA LYS A 636 -32.66 -13.73 -29.42
C LYS A 636 -31.24 -14.19 -29.09
N LYS A 637 -30.25 -13.29 -29.14
CA LYS A 637 -28.85 -13.61 -28.82
C LYS A 637 -28.55 -13.53 -27.32
N VAL A 638 -29.29 -12.71 -26.62
CA VAL A 638 -29.08 -12.42 -25.19
C VAL A 638 -29.80 -13.43 -24.28
N ILE A 639 -30.92 -14.01 -24.75
CA ILE A 639 -31.68 -15.07 -24.09
C ILE A 639 -31.34 -16.41 -24.72
#